data_AF-A0A3M7NAY5-F1
#
_entry.id   AF-A0A3M7NAY5-F1
#
_cell.length_a   1.000
_cell.length_b   1.000
_cell.length_c   1.000
_cell.angle_alpha   90.00
_cell.angle_beta   90.00
_cell.angle_gamma   90.00
#
_symmetry.space_group_name_H-M   'P 1'
#
loop_
_entity.id
_entity.type
_entity.pdbx_description
1 polymer ?
#
loop_
_entity_poly.entity_id
_entity_poly.type
_entity_poly.pdbx_seq_one_letter_code
_entity_poly.pdbx_strand_id
1 'polypeptide(L)'
;MADDEDMHSEDLDEKQAQDEQKIINEEYKTWKKNAPFLYDMILSTALDWPTLTAQWFPDKQEVPGTNYSKHRLLIGTHTANGVPNYLQIASVQLPNPPKPDVRDYDEQTGEIGGHNPTNKSQIEVKFHIIQKITHPGEVNKARYQPQNPNIIATMCTDGRVLIWDKSKHSSTPSPGQTPEIELIGHEKEGYGLSWSPYLPGHIATASEDTTVRLWDITQASKTNKIVNPSRTYTHHSAIVNDVQYHPFHSPLLGTVSDDMTLQILDTRSPDTTRSAVKSGEGQHTDAINALAFNPAAETVLATASEDKTIAIWDMRNLQNKLHALEGHSDSVIALEWHPFEESVLGSSSYDRRIIFWDLSRVGEEQSPEDSQDGPPELLFMHGGHTSRISDFSWNMHNPKGNRDCKYAEDFKFQDEGAKLRRRFAKREAGKKESSDLPATPVDSGTTPRSSSSPDSGQSLDGGLMSTHALLNTSKYPSSSEVSRGSIPLADATISNYDAFFALFENSELAVDERKPDSEDYAVTTDLVPQRPGQGYMDPDQYRYILSLPAFLYAPDLAQDQMLSLFLSSLRPQSQRVLVPKPLRSYERWLTNLPVLTGQKLLLDNAIRALTLAHMGNLYGDRVILAQSRPYYGKAIRLLNAALSNPVTGTSSETLSATMLLSLYEMFASESNDSWIKHAGGASALMKLRDPSRYRYGLDREIFQAYRHAIVIESFYKEVPCFLDQPAWIQVSRDNFKDMTKMVIDEDFLDLFSLAEEFYQQIVRLPAHFADIRSLSAARKHEKTDFSSPPAFIQELMRRVVTSRVDLKSCFARFEGCLMKLNYRWTSYDSDDPLITKYYTFVNVFIASSCTGFWNILMILNLMIINLQKIIGQEQESSLVIENREYALDVRILNLWTCSTPLDLHQADGHLLVKAPQVLGDGVAGVVVENGPEVSHLQVGDKVFGFTWRTQQEKAYQAFVVAPETLVGRVPQGHSLRSVATVPNNFVTAWHTISFELMFELPWPKPANHIPAEGDDNILIWGGSGSVGQYAIQILKYYGYTNIITTAGKAHHDKLKRYGARACFDYRDADAVEAIRGHTGEQGIKYAIDCIGSLRGSVQPISKIVTAPGAKVAVLLPVIVRDAGETSSGERIKPQYSMDVVPAANWHSGVTPSGVRTHYYTNNAFLAEKLQSEIMPAVIEKRIIEPNEYLLVEGNTLLERAEKALGLLRTRGVSGKRLVWRVDESAEDDD
;
A
#
# COMPACT_ATOMS: atom_id res chain seq x y z
N MET A 1 -6.80 9.65 -62.64
CA MET A 1 -6.54 10.89 -61.87
C MET A 1 -7.56 11.13 -60.76
N ALA A 2 -8.87 10.94 -60.94
CA ALA A 2 -9.79 10.85 -59.78
C ALA A 2 -9.83 9.41 -59.20
N ASP A 3 -9.87 8.39 -60.06
CA ASP A 3 -9.84 6.98 -59.61
C ASP A 3 -8.49 6.51 -59.02
N ASP A 4 -7.41 7.29 -59.20
CA ASP A 4 -6.09 6.98 -58.64
C ASP A 4 -5.91 7.59 -57.23
N GLU A 5 -6.64 8.65 -56.87
CA GLU A 5 -6.59 9.27 -55.53
C GLU A 5 -7.43 8.47 -54.51
N ASP A 6 -8.59 7.93 -54.92
CA ASP A 6 -9.42 7.08 -54.06
C ASP A 6 -8.76 5.72 -53.79
N MET A 7 -8.15 5.07 -54.80
CA MET A 7 -7.35 3.85 -54.61
C MET A 7 -6.14 4.08 -53.70
N HIS A 8 -5.48 5.24 -53.81
CA HIS A 8 -4.38 5.58 -52.93
C HIS A 8 -4.85 5.86 -51.49
N SER A 9 -6.07 6.37 -51.27
CA SER A 9 -6.64 6.56 -49.93
C SER A 9 -7.06 5.24 -49.27
N GLU A 10 -7.69 4.32 -50.03
CA GLU A 10 -8.06 2.99 -49.54
C GLU A 10 -6.81 2.13 -49.25
N ASP A 11 -5.78 2.19 -50.11
CA ASP A 11 -4.50 1.51 -49.86
C ASP A 11 -3.76 2.07 -48.63
N LEU A 12 -3.89 3.38 -48.36
CA LEU A 12 -3.30 4.03 -47.18
C LEU A 12 -4.06 3.64 -45.90
N ASP A 13 -5.39 3.62 -45.92
CA ASP A 13 -6.23 3.21 -44.80
C ASP A 13 -6.08 1.71 -44.50
N GLU A 14 -6.01 0.85 -45.53
CA GLU A 14 -5.74 -0.57 -45.36
C GLU A 14 -4.35 -0.82 -44.77
N LYS A 15 -3.35 -0.04 -45.20
CA LYS A 15 -1.98 -0.15 -44.67
C LYS A 15 -1.90 0.35 -43.23
N GLN A 16 -2.57 1.45 -42.89
CA GLN A 16 -2.65 1.97 -41.53
C GLN A 16 -3.35 0.98 -40.59
N ALA A 17 -4.46 0.37 -41.04
CA ALA A 17 -5.15 -0.69 -40.28
C ALA A 17 -4.30 -1.96 -40.12
N GLN A 18 -3.47 -2.31 -41.10
CA GLN A 18 -2.52 -3.43 -41.01
C GLN A 18 -1.40 -3.14 -40.01
N ASP A 19 -0.86 -1.92 -40.00
CA ASP A 19 0.19 -1.49 -39.08
C ASP A 19 -0.35 -1.40 -37.63
N GLU A 20 -1.54 -0.84 -37.42
CA GLU A 20 -2.20 -0.82 -36.11
C GLU A 20 -2.47 -2.26 -35.60
N GLN A 21 -2.99 -3.13 -36.46
CA GLN A 21 -3.22 -4.52 -36.11
C GLN A 21 -1.91 -5.25 -35.77
N LYS A 22 -0.79 -4.87 -36.38
CA LYS A 22 0.53 -5.41 -36.08
C LYS A 22 0.99 -4.96 -34.68
N ILE A 23 0.84 -3.68 -34.35
CA ILE A 23 1.13 -3.14 -33.01
C ILE A 23 0.31 -3.87 -31.95
N ILE A 24 -1.01 -4.00 -32.15
CA ILE A 24 -1.91 -4.72 -31.23
C ILE A 24 -1.44 -6.16 -31.00
N ASN A 25 -1.01 -6.85 -32.07
CA ASN A 25 -0.51 -8.22 -31.96
C ASN A 25 0.84 -8.32 -31.25
N GLU A 26 1.70 -7.31 -31.36
CA GLU A 26 2.99 -7.24 -30.67
C GLU A 26 2.78 -6.91 -29.18
N GLU A 27 1.96 -5.91 -28.84
CA GLU A 27 1.54 -5.61 -27.47
C GLU A 27 0.93 -6.82 -26.79
N TYR A 28 0.00 -7.50 -27.46
CA TYR A 28 -0.64 -8.69 -26.91
C TYR A 28 0.34 -9.83 -26.63
N LYS A 29 1.36 -9.99 -27.49
CA LYS A 29 2.44 -10.98 -27.25
C LYS A 29 3.28 -10.59 -26.05
N THR A 30 3.58 -9.31 -25.86
CA THR A 30 4.31 -8.81 -24.70
C THR A 30 3.49 -8.99 -23.43
N TRP A 31 2.23 -8.57 -23.42
CA TRP A 31 1.29 -8.80 -22.32
C TRP A 31 1.22 -10.28 -21.94
N LYS A 32 1.07 -11.18 -22.93
CA LYS A 32 0.99 -12.63 -22.66
C LYS A 32 2.26 -13.20 -22.04
N LYS A 33 3.44 -12.63 -22.30
CA LYS A 33 4.70 -13.02 -21.66
C LYS A 33 4.77 -12.54 -20.20
N ASN A 34 4.22 -11.37 -19.93
CA ASN A 34 4.23 -10.75 -18.60
C ASN A 34 3.07 -11.23 -17.71
N ALA A 35 2.02 -11.79 -18.31
CA ALA A 35 0.82 -12.24 -17.64
C ALA A 35 1.07 -13.12 -16.38
N PRO A 36 2.02 -14.08 -16.36
CA PRO A 36 2.29 -14.87 -15.15
C PRO A 36 2.80 -14.07 -13.95
N PHE A 37 3.32 -12.85 -14.16
CA PHE A 37 3.80 -11.96 -13.10
C PHE A 37 2.76 -10.91 -12.69
N LEU A 38 1.74 -10.71 -13.53
CA LEU A 38 0.74 -9.65 -13.36
C LEU A 38 -0.60 -10.18 -12.85
N TYR A 39 -0.88 -11.48 -13.04
CA TYR A 39 -2.18 -12.07 -12.73
C TYR A 39 -2.06 -13.39 -11.98
N ASP A 40 -2.86 -13.51 -10.94
CA ASP A 40 -3.05 -14.78 -10.22
C ASP A 40 -3.94 -15.76 -11.01
N MET A 41 -4.84 -15.21 -11.84
CA MET A 41 -5.74 -15.99 -12.70
C MET A 41 -6.05 -15.23 -13.99
N ILE A 42 -6.01 -15.94 -15.12
CA ILE A 42 -6.57 -15.46 -16.39
C ILE A 42 -7.45 -16.55 -16.98
N LEU A 43 -8.71 -16.20 -17.25
CA LEU A 43 -9.60 -17.00 -18.08
C LEU A 43 -9.85 -16.29 -19.40
N SER A 44 -9.41 -16.91 -20.50
CA SER A 44 -9.68 -16.42 -21.85
C SER A 44 -10.65 -17.36 -22.56
N THR A 45 -11.83 -16.85 -22.91
CA THR A 45 -12.81 -17.60 -23.71
C THR A 45 -13.16 -16.84 -24.98
N ALA A 46 -13.07 -17.51 -26.12
CA ALA A 46 -13.62 -17.02 -27.37
C ALA A 46 -15.11 -17.38 -27.43
N LEU A 47 -15.97 -16.37 -27.49
CA LEU A 47 -17.41 -16.57 -27.68
C LEU A 47 -17.74 -16.81 -29.15
N ASP A 48 -18.86 -17.48 -29.42
CA ASP A 48 -19.38 -17.66 -30.79
C ASP A 48 -19.68 -16.31 -31.46
N TRP A 49 -20.17 -15.35 -30.66
CA TRP A 49 -20.52 -13.99 -31.07
C TRP A 49 -20.11 -12.98 -29.97
N PRO A 50 -19.83 -11.72 -30.33
CA PRO A 50 -19.53 -10.67 -29.36
C PRO A 50 -20.68 -10.45 -28.37
N THR A 51 -20.34 -9.96 -27.18
CA THR A 51 -21.32 -9.52 -26.17
C THR A 51 -21.12 -8.03 -25.89
N LEU A 52 -22.22 -7.28 -25.84
CA LEU A 52 -22.23 -5.86 -25.45
C LEU A 52 -22.45 -5.67 -23.96
N THR A 53 -22.73 -6.74 -23.22
CA THR A 53 -23.09 -6.69 -21.79
C THR A 53 -22.43 -7.83 -21.02
N ALA A 54 -22.04 -7.56 -19.78
CA ALA A 54 -21.53 -8.55 -18.85
C ALA A 54 -21.95 -8.21 -17.41
N GLN A 55 -22.46 -9.18 -16.66
CA GLN A 55 -22.75 -8.98 -15.23
C GLN A 55 -22.63 -10.29 -14.43
N TRP A 56 -21.89 -10.27 -13.32
CA TRP A 56 -21.83 -11.39 -12.38
C TRP A 56 -23.15 -11.60 -11.64
N PHE A 57 -23.63 -12.83 -11.59
CA PHE A 57 -24.71 -13.17 -10.67
C PHE A 57 -24.19 -13.24 -9.23
N PRO A 58 -25.04 -12.94 -8.23
CA PRO A 58 -24.65 -12.93 -6.83
C PRO A 58 -24.69 -14.33 -6.21
N ASP A 59 -24.70 -15.42 -6.97
CA ASP A 59 -24.68 -16.79 -6.44
C ASP A 59 -23.34 -17.49 -6.67
N LYS A 60 -22.81 -18.08 -5.59
CA LYS A 60 -21.62 -18.93 -5.56
C LYS A 60 -22.01 -20.31 -5.08
N GLN A 61 -21.69 -21.33 -5.86
CA GLN A 61 -21.88 -22.73 -5.49
C GLN A 61 -20.52 -23.39 -5.25
N GLU A 62 -20.21 -23.70 -3.99
CA GLU A 62 -19.08 -24.56 -3.68
C GLU A 62 -19.36 -26.00 -4.13
N VAL A 63 -18.34 -26.65 -4.70
CA VAL A 63 -18.44 -28.04 -5.15
C VAL A 63 -17.66 -28.92 -4.16
N PRO A 64 -18.34 -29.75 -3.35
CA PRO A 64 -17.66 -30.57 -2.35
C PRO A 64 -16.62 -31.51 -2.97
N GLY A 65 -15.43 -31.57 -2.36
CA GLY A 65 -14.34 -32.43 -2.82
C GLY A 65 -13.55 -31.89 -4.01
N THR A 66 -13.82 -30.66 -4.47
CA THR A 66 -13.00 -29.95 -5.46
C THR A 66 -12.43 -28.66 -4.88
N ASN A 67 -11.42 -28.11 -5.54
CA ASN A 67 -10.79 -26.84 -5.20
C ASN A 67 -11.29 -25.69 -6.07
N TYR A 68 -12.54 -25.74 -6.52
CA TYR A 68 -13.17 -24.67 -7.30
C TYR A 68 -14.60 -24.42 -6.85
N SER A 69 -15.12 -23.25 -7.19
CA SER A 69 -16.52 -22.87 -7.02
C SER A 69 -17.15 -22.55 -8.39
N LYS A 70 -18.44 -22.83 -8.53
CA LYS A 70 -19.22 -22.46 -9.72
C LYS A 70 -19.88 -21.12 -9.49
N HIS A 71 -19.67 -20.22 -10.43
CA HIS A 71 -20.28 -18.90 -10.52
C HIS A 71 -21.08 -18.80 -11.81
N ARG A 72 -21.95 -17.80 -11.91
CA ARG A 72 -22.71 -17.54 -13.13
C ARG A 72 -22.48 -16.12 -13.63
N LEU A 73 -22.47 -15.99 -14.94
CA LEU A 73 -22.29 -14.72 -15.63
C LEU A 73 -23.41 -14.51 -16.65
N LEU A 74 -23.99 -13.31 -16.64
CA LEU A 74 -25.00 -12.85 -17.59
C LEU A 74 -24.32 -12.16 -18.78
N ILE A 75 -24.58 -12.63 -19.99
CA ILE A 75 -24.05 -12.04 -21.23
C ILE A 75 -25.12 -12.02 -22.33
N GLY A 76 -24.88 -11.24 -23.38
CA GLY A 76 -25.73 -11.15 -24.56
C GLY A 76 -25.01 -11.61 -25.83
N THR A 77 -25.69 -11.51 -26.97
CA THR A 77 -25.04 -11.66 -28.28
C THR A 77 -25.31 -10.45 -29.15
N HIS A 78 -24.34 -10.16 -30.02
CA HIS A 78 -24.44 -9.26 -31.16
C HIS A 78 -24.09 -10.06 -32.42
N THR A 79 -25.11 -10.49 -33.17
CA THR A 79 -24.95 -11.37 -34.33
C THR A 79 -25.13 -10.67 -35.67
N ALA A 80 -24.56 -11.21 -36.75
CA ALA A 80 -24.82 -10.73 -38.10
C ALA A 80 -26.28 -10.94 -38.54
N ASN A 81 -26.74 -10.15 -39.52
CA ASN A 81 -28.09 -10.20 -40.08
C ASN A 81 -28.52 -11.63 -40.47
N GLY A 82 -29.69 -12.05 -39.99
CA GLY A 82 -30.28 -13.37 -40.27
C GLY A 82 -29.85 -14.48 -39.30
N VAL A 83 -28.91 -14.22 -38.39
CA VAL A 83 -28.59 -15.12 -37.26
C VAL A 83 -29.40 -14.67 -36.03
N PRO A 84 -30.00 -15.60 -35.26
CA PRO A 84 -30.73 -15.26 -34.04
C PRO A 84 -29.79 -14.80 -32.92
N ASN A 85 -30.22 -13.79 -32.18
CA ASN A 85 -29.56 -13.33 -30.97
C ASN A 85 -30.08 -14.06 -29.73
N TYR A 86 -29.29 -14.06 -28.65
CA TYR A 86 -29.58 -14.76 -27.42
C TYR A 86 -29.18 -13.94 -26.19
N LEU A 87 -30.05 -13.97 -25.17
CA LEU A 87 -29.66 -13.74 -23.78
C LEU A 87 -29.05 -15.04 -23.24
N GLN A 88 -27.84 -14.97 -22.70
CA GLN A 88 -27.09 -16.15 -22.30
C GLN A 88 -26.68 -16.09 -20.83
N ILE A 89 -26.69 -17.26 -20.19
CA ILE A 89 -26.14 -17.45 -18.85
C ILE A 89 -25.01 -18.45 -18.97
N ALA A 90 -23.82 -18.01 -18.62
CA ALA A 90 -22.63 -18.83 -18.53
C ALA A 90 -22.46 -19.34 -17.10
N SER A 91 -21.95 -20.56 -16.97
CA SER A 91 -21.36 -21.02 -15.72
C SER A 91 -19.84 -21.00 -15.87
N VAL A 92 -19.20 -20.50 -14.83
CA VAL A 92 -17.77 -20.29 -14.76
C VAL A 92 -17.24 -21.00 -13.54
N GLN A 93 -16.20 -21.83 -13.71
CA GLN A 93 -15.57 -22.57 -12.62
C GLN A 93 -14.31 -21.84 -12.17
N LEU A 94 -14.36 -21.17 -11.03
CA LEU A 94 -13.24 -20.40 -10.51
C LEU A 94 -12.50 -21.19 -9.43
N PRO A 95 -11.15 -21.26 -9.48
CA PRO A 95 -10.38 -21.92 -8.43
C PRO A 95 -10.65 -21.22 -7.10
N ASN A 96 -10.88 -22.01 -6.06
CA ASN A 96 -10.86 -21.48 -4.71
C ASN A 96 -9.39 -21.19 -4.39
N PRO A 97 -9.04 -20.01 -3.84
CA PRO A 97 -7.66 -19.71 -3.48
C PRO A 97 -7.12 -20.85 -2.60
N PRO A 98 -5.93 -21.39 -2.89
CA PRO A 98 -5.36 -22.45 -2.08
C PRO A 98 -5.25 -21.91 -0.65
N LYS A 99 -5.70 -22.69 0.34
CA LYS A 99 -5.27 -22.43 1.71
C LYS A 99 -3.74 -22.51 1.69
N PRO A 100 -3.01 -21.47 2.11
CA PRO A 100 -1.55 -21.50 2.11
C PRO A 100 -1.09 -22.74 2.86
N ASP A 101 -0.40 -23.66 2.17
CA ASP A 101 0.23 -24.83 2.77
C ASP A 101 1.74 -24.57 2.78
N VAL A 102 2.31 -24.55 3.97
CA VAL A 102 3.72 -24.25 4.22
C VAL A 102 4.66 -25.23 3.50
N ARG A 103 4.13 -26.41 3.09
CA ARG A 103 4.87 -27.42 2.32
C ARG A 103 5.16 -27.03 0.87
N ASP A 104 4.47 -26.02 0.33
CA ASP A 104 4.65 -25.51 -1.04
C ASP A 104 5.63 -24.31 -1.12
N TYR A 105 6.37 -24.04 -0.04
CA TYR A 105 7.37 -22.98 0.01
C TYR A 105 8.62 -23.37 -0.79
N ASP A 106 8.96 -22.57 -1.80
CA ASP A 106 10.15 -22.76 -2.62
C ASP A 106 11.28 -21.80 -2.17
N GLU A 107 12.31 -22.36 -1.53
CA GLU A 107 13.47 -21.63 -0.99
C GLU A 107 14.27 -20.84 -2.05
N GLN A 108 14.15 -21.16 -3.35
CA GLN A 108 14.86 -20.44 -4.40
C GLN A 108 14.14 -19.17 -4.85
N THR A 109 12.82 -19.12 -4.69
CA THR A 109 11.98 -17.99 -5.14
C THR A 109 11.39 -17.20 -3.97
N GLY A 110 11.41 -17.74 -2.75
CA GLY A 110 10.87 -17.06 -1.57
C GLY A 110 9.34 -17.01 -1.51
N GLU A 111 8.65 -17.75 -2.39
CA GLU A 111 7.19 -17.75 -2.52
C GLU A 111 6.57 -19.03 -1.93
N ILE A 112 5.42 -18.90 -1.26
CA ILE A 112 4.52 -20.03 -0.95
C ILE A 112 3.62 -20.22 -2.18
N GLY A 113 3.87 -21.30 -2.94
CA GLY A 113 3.14 -21.56 -4.19
C GLY A 113 3.85 -21.12 -5.47
N GLY A 114 5.18 -20.96 -5.43
CA GLY A 114 6.00 -20.63 -6.60
C GLY A 114 5.79 -21.55 -7.80
N HIS A 115 5.98 -21.00 -9.00
CA HIS A 115 5.66 -21.58 -10.31
C HIS A 115 6.61 -22.73 -10.71
N ASN A 116 6.60 -23.84 -9.96
CA ASN A 116 7.29 -25.06 -10.35
C ASN A 116 6.34 -25.93 -11.21
N PRO A 117 6.59 -26.15 -12.52
CA PRO A 117 5.63 -26.80 -13.43
C PRO A 117 5.46 -28.31 -13.20
N THR A 118 6.07 -28.87 -12.16
CA THR A 118 6.35 -30.31 -12.12
C THR A 118 5.41 -31.14 -11.26
N ASN A 119 4.49 -30.57 -10.45
CA ASN A 119 3.60 -31.44 -9.64
C ASN A 119 2.20 -30.92 -9.21
N LYS A 120 1.69 -29.80 -9.71
CA LYS A 120 0.28 -29.43 -9.46
C LYS A 120 -0.55 -29.74 -10.70
N SER A 121 -1.56 -30.60 -10.56
CA SER A 121 -2.58 -30.83 -11.58
C SER A 121 -3.10 -29.48 -12.07
N GLN A 122 -2.84 -29.11 -13.34
CA GLN A 122 -3.42 -27.93 -13.96
C GLN A 122 -4.94 -27.99 -13.75
N ILE A 123 -5.46 -27.08 -12.93
CA ILE A 123 -6.91 -26.94 -12.74
C ILE A 123 -7.41 -26.25 -14.00
N GLU A 124 -8.04 -27.02 -14.88
CA GLU A 124 -8.69 -26.49 -16.07
C GLU A 124 -9.92 -25.67 -15.64
N VAL A 125 -9.79 -24.34 -15.62
CA VAL A 125 -10.89 -23.38 -15.41
C VAL A 125 -11.84 -23.49 -16.61
N LYS A 126 -13.13 -23.80 -16.36
CA LYS A 126 -14.11 -24.06 -17.42
C LYS A 126 -15.16 -22.95 -17.51
N PHE A 127 -15.39 -22.52 -18.74
CA PHE A 127 -16.50 -21.65 -19.13
C PHE A 127 -17.46 -22.43 -20.01
N HIS A 128 -18.75 -22.43 -19.67
CA HIS A 128 -19.76 -23.05 -20.53
C HIS A 128 -21.11 -22.35 -20.42
N ILE A 129 -21.75 -22.10 -21.57
CA ILE A 129 -23.10 -21.57 -21.62
C ILE A 129 -24.09 -22.63 -21.13
N ILE A 130 -24.81 -22.34 -20.06
CA ILE A 130 -25.78 -23.25 -19.43
C ILE A 130 -27.23 -22.94 -19.83
N GLN A 131 -27.49 -21.74 -20.34
CA GLN A 131 -28.81 -21.33 -20.81
C GLN A 131 -28.68 -20.32 -21.96
N LYS A 132 -29.45 -20.53 -23.03
CA LYS A 132 -29.63 -19.59 -24.14
C LYS A 132 -31.12 -19.32 -24.35
N ILE A 133 -31.54 -18.09 -24.16
CA ILE A 133 -32.92 -17.63 -24.39
C ILE A 133 -32.92 -16.79 -25.66
N THR A 134 -33.81 -17.09 -26.61
CA THR A 134 -33.89 -16.35 -27.89
C THR A 134 -34.30 -14.90 -27.63
N HIS A 135 -33.52 -13.95 -28.15
CA HIS A 135 -33.74 -12.52 -27.98
C HIS A 135 -34.05 -11.84 -29.32
N PRO A 136 -35.04 -10.91 -29.38
CA PRO A 136 -35.32 -10.15 -30.59
C PRO A 136 -34.27 -9.04 -30.76
N GLY A 137 -33.43 -9.18 -31.78
CA GLY A 137 -32.32 -8.25 -31.99
C GLY A 137 -31.21 -8.41 -30.95
N GLU A 138 -30.23 -7.54 -31.03
CA GLU A 138 -29.03 -7.58 -30.19
C GLU A 138 -29.38 -7.21 -28.74
N VAL A 139 -28.54 -7.64 -27.80
CA VAL A 139 -28.72 -7.35 -26.38
C VAL A 139 -27.78 -6.21 -25.99
N ASN A 140 -28.27 -4.96 -26.02
CA ASN A 140 -27.44 -3.77 -25.77
C ASN A 140 -26.94 -3.71 -24.32
N LYS A 141 -27.84 -3.95 -23.34
CA LYS A 141 -27.51 -4.10 -21.92
C LYS A 141 -28.44 -5.09 -21.28
N ALA A 142 -27.92 -5.95 -20.40
CA ALA A 142 -28.71 -6.90 -19.61
C ALA A 142 -28.34 -6.76 -18.13
N ARG A 143 -29.35 -6.61 -17.27
CA ARG A 143 -29.14 -6.56 -15.80
C ARG A 143 -30.20 -7.37 -15.07
N TYR A 144 -29.79 -8.12 -14.05
CA TYR A 144 -30.72 -8.83 -13.18
C TYR A 144 -31.30 -7.92 -12.09
N GLN A 145 -32.49 -8.23 -11.62
CA GLN A 145 -33.12 -7.53 -10.50
C GLN A 145 -32.43 -7.91 -9.18
N PRO A 146 -31.88 -6.96 -8.39
CA PRO A 146 -31.12 -7.26 -7.17
C PRO A 146 -31.88 -8.13 -6.15
N GLN A 147 -33.19 -7.90 -5.96
CA GLN A 147 -33.99 -8.64 -4.99
C GLN A 147 -34.42 -10.02 -5.49
N ASN A 148 -34.39 -10.26 -6.80
CA ASN A 148 -34.66 -11.57 -7.40
C ASN A 148 -33.88 -11.73 -8.71
N PRO A 149 -32.66 -12.30 -8.66
CA PRO A 149 -31.82 -12.46 -9.85
C PRO A 149 -32.38 -13.40 -10.93
N ASN A 150 -33.55 -14.03 -10.72
CA ASN A 150 -34.21 -14.73 -11.84
C ASN A 150 -34.85 -13.78 -12.85
N ILE A 151 -35.17 -12.56 -12.43
CA ILE A 151 -35.76 -11.54 -13.29
C ILE A 151 -34.63 -10.71 -13.91
N ILE A 152 -34.63 -10.62 -15.23
CA ILE A 152 -33.59 -9.95 -16.03
C ILE A 152 -34.27 -8.95 -16.96
N ALA A 153 -33.79 -7.72 -17.00
CA ALA A 153 -34.20 -6.73 -17.99
C ALA A 153 -33.13 -6.63 -19.08
N THR A 154 -33.57 -6.52 -20.34
CA THR A 154 -32.69 -6.33 -21.50
C THR A 154 -33.14 -5.13 -22.35
N MET A 155 -32.19 -4.31 -22.80
CA MET A 155 -32.43 -3.24 -23.78
C MET A 155 -32.32 -3.80 -25.21
N CYS A 156 -33.30 -3.47 -26.05
CA CYS A 156 -33.35 -3.83 -27.47
C CYS A 156 -32.95 -2.65 -28.37
N THR A 157 -32.53 -2.97 -29.59
CA THR A 157 -32.21 -2.00 -30.65
C THR A 157 -33.44 -1.24 -31.19
N ASP A 158 -34.65 -1.70 -30.87
CA ASP A 158 -35.92 -1.04 -31.25
C ASP A 158 -36.50 -0.15 -30.13
N GLY A 159 -35.74 0.07 -29.06
CA GLY A 159 -36.14 0.89 -27.91
C GLY A 159 -37.02 0.16 -26.88
N ARG A 160 -37.47 -1.07 -27.15
CA ARG A 160 -38.19 -1.85 -26.13
C ARG A 160 -37.23 -2.31 -25.04
N VAL A 161 -37.77 -2.46 -23.83
CA VAL A 161 -37.08 -3.14 -22.73
C VAL A 161 -37.84 -4.40 -22.40
N LEU A 162 -37.17 -5.53 -22.40
CA LEU A 162 -37.79 -6.83 -22.23
C LEU A 162 -37.45 -7.41 -20.88
N ILE A 163 -38.46 -7.92 -20.18
CA ILE A 163 -38.29 -8.58 -18.89
C ILE A 163 -38.41 -10.09 -19.08
N TRP A 164 -37.39 -10.79 -18.61
CA TRP A 164 -37.24 -12.23 -18.69
C TRP A 164 -37.23 -12.82 -17.27
N ASP A 165 -37.99 -13.88 -17.05
CA ASP A 165 -37.86 -14.77 -15.90
C ASP A 165 -37.13 -16.03 -16.33
N LYS A 166 -35.82 -16.09 -16.07
CA LYS A 166 -34.98 -17.19 -16.55
C LYS A 166 -35.45 -18.58 -16.11
N SER A 167 -36.24 -18.68 -15.03
CA SER A 167 -36.78 -19.96 -14.54
C SER A 167 -37.91 -20.51 -15.40
N LYS A 168 -38.57 -19.66 -16.20
CA LYS A 168 -39.67 -20.03 -17.11
C LYS A 168 -39.22 -20.42 -18.51
N HIS A 169 -37.95 -20.17 -18.83
CA HIS A 169 -37.37 -20.49 -20.13
C HIS A 169 -36.52 -21.76 -20.05
N SER A 170 -36.58 -22.58 -21.11
CA SER A 170 -35.70 -23.74 -21.26
C SER A 170 -34.22 -23.31 -21.31
N SER A 171 -33.33 -24.21 -20.90
CA SER A 171 -31.87 -24.04 -21.08
C SER A 171 -31.48 -23.99 -22.57
N THR A 172 -32.25 -24.61 -23.44
CA THR A 172 -32.03 -24.61 -24.89
C THR A 172 -33.02 -23.68 -25.61
N PRO A 173 -32.59 -23.03 -26.72
CA PRO A 173 -33.47 -22.18 -27.49
C PRO A 173 -34.66 -22.97 -28.05
N SER A 174 -35.87 -22.46 -27.86
CA SER A 174 -37.09 -23.04 -28.43
C SER A 174 -37.80 -22.00 -29.30
N PRO A 175 -38.40 -22.39 -30.45
CA PRO A 175 -39.19 -21.49 -31.26
C PRO A 175 -40.35 -20.89 -30.45
N GLY A 176 -40.60 -19.58 -30.59
CA GLY A 176 -41.74 -18.91 -29.95
C GLY A 176 -41.57 -18.53 -28.48
N GLN A 177 -40.33 -18.46 -27.96
CA GLN A 177 -40.08 -17.83 -26.67
C GLN A 177 -40.49 -16.35 -26.71
N THR A 178 -41.25 -15.91 -25.72
CA THR A 178 -41.69 -14.52 -25.56
C THR A 178 -41.28 -14.05 -24.18
N PRO A 179 -40.93 -12.77 -24.01
CA PRO A 179 -40.65 -12.21 -22.70
C PRO A 179 -41.89 -12.25 -21.80
N GLU A 180 -41.67 -12.20 -20.48
CA GLU A 180 -42.74 -12.10 -19.50
C GLU A 180 -43.47 -10.77 -19.61
N ILE A 181 -42.71 -9.68 -19.81
CA ILE A 181 -43.21 -8.31 -19.86
C ILE A 181 -42.44 -7.54 -20.94
N GLU A 182 -43.15 -6.74 -21.72
CA GLU A 182 -42.58 -5.78 -22.67
C GLU A 182 -42.82 -4.37 -22.15
N LEU A 183 -41.74 -3.61 -21.93
CA LEU A 183 -41.82 -2.19 -21.60
C LEU A 183 -41.75 -1.40 -22.91
N ILE A 184 -42.84 -0.73 -23.24
CA ILE A 184 -42.99 -0.02 -24.50
C ILE A 184 -43.04 1.47 -24.21
N GLY A 185 -42.15 2.22 -24.84
CA GLY A 185 -42.18 3.66 -24.75
C GLY A 185 -41.06 4.36 -25.50
N HIS A 186 -39.80 3.95 -25.33
CA HIS A 186 -38.70 4.61 -26.02
C HIS A 186 -38.85 4.48 -27.55
N GLU A 187 -38.39 5.50 -28.26
CA GLU A 187 -38.53 5.59 -29.72
C GLU A 187 -37.26 5.17 -30.48
N LYS A 188 -36.13 5.07 -29.75
CA LYS A 188 -34.82 4.67 -30.27
C LYS A 188 -34.16 3.72 -29.29
N GLU A 189 -33.06 3.12 -29.70
CA GLU A 189 -32.28 2.26 -28.80
C GLU A 189 -31.66 3.03 -27.63
N GLY A 190 -31.09 2.29 -26.69
CA GLY A 190 -30.47 2.85 -25.51
C GLY A 190 -29.61 1.85 -24.77
N TYR A 191 -28.74 2.39 -23.93
CA TYR A 191 -27.79 1.61 -23.14
C TYR A 191 -27.98 1.82 -21.64
N GLY A 192 -28.58 2.93 -21.18
CA GLY A 192 -28.81 3.12 -19.74
C GLY A 192 -29.93 2.23 -19.21
N LEU A 193 -29.61 1.37 -18.24
CA LEU A 193 -30.56 0.47 -17.59
C LEU A 193 -30.14 0.19 -16.15
N SER A 194 -30.99 0.55 -15.20
CA SER A 194 -30.74 0.38 -13.76
C SER A 194 -32.00 -0.09 -13.03
N TRP A 195 -31.86 -1.17 -12.26
CA TRP A 195 -32.89 -1.63 -11.33
C TRP A 195 -32.84 -0.82 -10.04
N SER A 196 -34.00 -0.54 -9.45
CA SER A 196 -34.06 0.04 -8.10
C SER A 196 -33.54 -0.98 -7.08
N PRO A 197 -32.55 -0.62 -6.23
CA PRO A 197 -32.12 -1.50 -5.15
C PRO A 197 -33.15 -1.55 -3.99
N TYR A 198 -34.09 -0.61 -3.94
CA TYR A 198 -35.08 -0.50 -2.85
C TYR A 198 -36.43 -1.15 -3.18
N LEU A 199 -36.92 -0.92 -4.39
CA LEU A 199 -38.26 -1.32 -4.79
C LEU A 199 -38.17 -2.45 -5.81
N PRO A 200 -38.61 -3.68 -5.45
CA PRO A 200 -38.73 -4.76 -6.41
C PRO A 200 -39.55 -4.36 -7.64
N GLY A 201 -39.08 -4.72 -8.83
CA GLY A 201 -39.82 -4.46 -10.07
C GLY A 201 -39.72 -3.04 -10.62
N HIS A 202 -38.99 -2.12 -9.98
CA HIS A 202 -38.83 -0.75 -10.47
C HIS A 202 -37.52 -0.59 -11.26
N ILE A 203 -37.61 0.05 -12.43
CA ILE A 203 -36.49 0.18 -13.38
C ILE A 203 -36.41 1.63 -13.86
N ALA A 204 -35.19 2.13 -14.06
CA ALA A 204 -34.90 3.36 -14.77
C ALA A 204 -34.14 3.04 -16.06
N THR A 205 -34.50 3.66 -17.18
CA THR A 205 -33.88 3.44 -18.48
C THR A 205 -33.59 4.76 -19.18
N ALA A 206 -32.54 4.79 -19.99
CA ALA A 206 -32.11 5.94 -20.77
C ALA A 206 -31.83 5.53 -22.23
N SER A 207 -32.06 6.46 -23.16
CA SER A 207 -32.11 6.19 -24.59
C SER A 207 -31.60 7.35 -25.44
N GLU A 208 -31.26 7.04 -26.69
CA GLU A 208 -30.99 7.99 -27.76
C GLU A 208 -32.19 8.86 -28.14
N ASP A 209 -33.39 8.55 -27.66
CA ASP A 209 -34.55 9.42 -27.75
C ASP A 209 -34.50 10.63 -26.80
N THR A 210 -33.37 10.83 -26.11
CA THR A 210 -33.08 11.92 -25.15
C THR A 210 -33.87 11.83 -23.83
N THR A 211 -34.62 10.75 -23.61
CA THR A 211 -35.49 10.60 -22.43
C THR A 211 -34.96 9.62 -21.40
N VAL A 212 -35.33 9.86 -20.14
CA VAL A 212 -35.18 8.89 -19.05
C VAL A 212 -36.56 8.44 -18.59
N ARG A 213 -36.77 7.13 -18.50
CA ARG A 213 -38.09 6.55 -18.18
C ARG A 213 -38.04 5.66 -16.96
N LEU A 214 -39.07 5.78 -16.14
CA LEU A 214 -39.28 4.93 -14.96
C LEU A 214 -40.40 3.94 -15.21
N TRP A 215 -40.15 2.70 -14.87
CA TRP A 215 -41.06 1.59 -15.10
C TRP A 215 -41.36 0.89 -13.80
N ASP A 216 -42.61 0.46 -13.65
CA ASP A 216 -43.05 -0.38 -12.56
C ASP A 216 -43.67 -1.64 -13.16
N ILE A 217 -42.90 -2.72 -13.16
CA ILE A 217 -43.33 -3.97 -13.77
C ILE A 217 -44.39 -4.69 -12.92
N THR A 218 -44.66 -4.23 -11.69
CA THR A 218 -45.72 -4.81 -10.84
C THR A 218 -47.11 -4.51 -11.38
N GLN A 219 -47.23 -3.56 -12.30
CA GLN A 219 -48.46 -3.24 -13.03
C GLN A 219 -48.80 -4.26 -14.12
N ALA A 220 -47.83 -5.09 -14.52
CA ALA A 220 -48.07 -6.16 -15.46
C ALA A 220 -48.98 -7.24 -14.85
N SER A 221 -49.87 -7.81 -15.67
CA SER A 221 -50.77 -8.89 -15.27
C SER A 221 -50.72 -10.05 -16.25
N LYS A 222 -51.30 -11.20 -15.90
CA LYS A 222 -51.35 -12.36 -16.81
C LYS A 222 -52.05 -12.05 -18.14
N THR A 223 -52.92 -11.05 -18.20
CA THR A 223 -53.67 -10.64 -19.39
C THR A 223 -53.06 -9.44 -20.12
N ASN A 224 -52.29 -8.60 -19.42
CA ASN A 224 -51.59 -7.46 -20.01
C ASN A 224 -50.10 -7.53 -19.68
N LYS A 225 -49.30 -7.97 -20.66
CA LYS A 225 -47.84 -8.05 -20.58
C LYS A 225 -47.12 -6.76 -21.00
N ILE A 226 -47.86 -5.75 -21.46
CA ILE A 226 -47.27 -4.48 -21.90
C ILE A 226 -47.36 -3.47 -20.75
N VAL A 227 -46.22 -2.87 -20.40
CA VAL A 227 -46.12 -1.82 -19.39
C VAL A 227 -45.63 -0.54 -20.06
N ASN A 228 -46.38 0.54 -19.86
CA ASN A 228 -46.01 1.88 -20.30
C ASN A 228 -45.17 2.56 -19.19
N PRO A 229 -44.36 3.58 -19.51
CA PRO A 229 -43.57 4.25 -18.49
C PRO A 229 -44.49 4.92 -17.46
N SER A 230 -44.21 4.68 -16.18
CA SER A 230 -44.87 5.38 -15.08
C SER A 230 -44.55 6.87 -15.09
N ARG A 231 -43.35 7.21 -15.57
CA ARG A 231 -42.84 8.57 -15.65
C ARG A 231 -41.79 8.71 -16.73
N THR A 232 -41.81 9.83 -17.44
CA THR A 232 -40.83 10.19 -18.48
C THR A 232 -40.23 11.54 -18.15
N TYR A 233 -38.90 11.63 -18.13
CA TYR A 233 -38.13 12.86 -17.96
C TYR A 233 -37.51 13.28 -19.29
N THR A 234 -37.53 14.58 -19.57
CA THR A 234 -37.07 15.22 -20.81
C THR A 234 -36.15 16.41 -20.50
N HIS A 235 -35.26 16.23 -19.52
CA HIS A 235 -34.39 17.28 -18.96
C HIS A 235 -33.04 17.40 -19.68
N HIS A 236 -32.63 16.38 -20.44
CA HIS A 236 -31.44 16.42 -21.30
C HIS A 236 -31.77 16.94 -22.70
N SER A 237 -30.77 17.54 -23.35
CA SER A 237 -30.91 18.07 -24.73
C SER A 237 -30.33 17.16 -25.81
N ALA A 238 -29.69 16.06 -25.43
CA ALA A 238 -29.08 15.09 -26.34
C ALA A 238 -29.26 13.65 -25.83
N ILE A 239 -28.61 12.68 -26.47
CA ILE A 239 -28.68 11.25 -26.14
C ILE A 239 -28.33 11.04 -24.67
N VAL A 240 -29.12 10.25 -23.95
CA VAL A 240 -28.84 9.92 -22.54
C VAL A 240 -28.18 8.55 -22.49
N ASN A 241 -26.88 8.53 -22.20
CA ASN A 241 -26.05 7.34 -22.32
C ASN A 241 -26.24 6.36 -21.18
N ASP A 242 -26.37 6.86 -19.95
CA ASP A 242 -26.52 6.00 -18.78
C ASP A 242 -27.38 6.61 -17.67
N VAL A 243 -27.95 5.74 -16.84
CA VAL A 243 -28.81 6.10 -15.71
C VAL A 243 -28.61 5.13 -14.56
N GLN A 244 -28.54 5.64 -13.33
CA GLN A 244 -28.37 4.80 -12.14
C GLN A 244 -29.21 5.29 -10.96
N TYR A 245 -29.82 4.36 -10.23
CA TYR A 245 -30.37 4.66 -8.89
C TYR A 245 -29.25 4.92 -7.89
N HIS A 246 -29.47 5.90 -7.02
CA HIS A 246 -28.57 6.13 -5.89
C HIS A 246 -28.60 4.93 -4.93
N PRO A 247 -27.45 4.45 -4.40
CA PRO A 247 -27.37 3.25 -3.54
C PRO A 247 -27.87 3.45 -2.11
N PHE A 248 -27.95 4.70 -1.62
CA PHE A 248 -28.51 5.03 -0.28
C PHE A 248 -29.86 5.77 -0.24
N HIS A 249 -30.25 6.47 -1.32
CA HIS A 249 -31.46 7.30 -1.37
C HIS A 249 -32.41 6.88 -2.48
N SER A 250 -33.51 6.22 -2.13
CA SER A 250 -34.51 5.75 -3.10
C SER A 250 -35.05 6.81 -4.08
N PRO A 251 -35.23 8.09 -3.70
CA PRO A 251 -35.77 9.07 -4.63
C PRO A 251 -34.80 9.58 -5.70
N LEU A 252 -33.49 9.34 -5.54
CA LEU A 252 -32.46 9.98 -6.36
C LEU A 252 -32.01 9.08 -7.51
N LEU A 253 -31.88 9.68 -8.70
CA LEU A 253 -31.34 9.07 -9.90
C LEU A 253 -30.26 9.98 -10.48
N GLY A 254 -29.13 9.41 -10.89
CA GLY A 254 -28.13 10.10 -11.70
C GLY A 254 -28.30 9.77 -13.17
N THR A 255 -28.13 10.75 -14.04
CA THR A 255 -28.23 10.63 -15.50
C THR A 255 -27.10 11.39 -16.18
N VAL A 256 -26.56 10.83 -17.26
CA VAL A 256 -25.47 11.45 -18.06
C VAL A 256 -25.77 11.37 -19.55
N SER A 257 -25.25 12.32 -20.31
CA SER A 257 -25.66 12.55 -21.70
C SER A 257 -24.55 13.13 -22.57
N ASP A 258 -24.72 13.00 -23.89
CA ASP A 258 -23.98 13.70 -24.94
C ASP A 258 -24.06 15.24 -24.83
N ASP A 259 -25.01 15.78 -24.06
CA ASP A 259 -25.06 17.20 -23.76
C ASP A 259 -23.97 17.67 -22.77
N MET A 260 -23.04 16.78 -22.43
CA MET A 260 -21.87 16.97 -21.55
C MET A 260 -22.26 17.23 -20.09
N THR A 261 -23.45 16.80 -19.66
CA THR A 261 -23.95 17.11 -18.31
C THR A 261 -24.25 15.87 -17.48
N LEU A 262 -23.87 15.95 -16.20
CA LEU A 262 -24.36 15.08 -15.15
C LEU A 262 -25.56 15.76 -14.48
N GLN A 263 -26.68 15.05 -14.40
CA GLN A 263 -27.90 15.57 -13.78
C GLN A 263 -28.44 14.59 -12.74
N ILE A 264 -28.86 15.13 -11.59
CA ILE A 264 -29.50 14.38 -10.51
C ILE A 264 -30.99 14.70 -10.50
N LEU A 265 -31.82 13.67 -10.61
CA LEU A 265 -33.28 13.76 -10.52
C LEU A 265 -33.74 13.41 -9.11
N ASP A 266 -34.78 14.11 -8.64
CA ASP A 266 -35.56 13.72 -7.47
C ASP A 266 -36.95 13.26 -7.95
N THR A 267 -37.20 11.97 -7.84
CA THR A 267 -38.46 11.34 -8.27
C THR A 267 -39.69 11.79 -7.49
N ARG A 268 -39.53 12.53 -6.38
CA ARG A 268 -40.64 13.15 -5.63
C ARG A 268 -41.07 14.49 -6.21
N SER A 269 -40.17 15.19 -6.90
CA SER A 269 -40.53 16.43 -7.60
C SER A 269 -41.58 16.11 -8.66
N PRO A 270 -42.63 16.91 -8.88
CA PRO A 270 -43.58 16.69 -9.97
C PRO A 270 -43.05 17.14 -11.33
N ASP A 271 -42.04 18.01 -11.37
CA ASP A 271 -41.45 18.51 -12.63
C ASP A 271 -40.61 17.40 -13.29
N THR A 272 -40.88 17.11 -14.56
CA THR A 272 -40.15 16.12 -15.38
C THR A 272 -39.24 16.75 -16.43
N THR A 273 -39.25 18.08 -16.54
CA THR A 273 -38.49 18.82 -17.56
C THR A 273 -37.19 19.41 -17.01
N ARG A 274 -36.97 19.31 -15.70
CA ARG A 274 -35.81 19.87 -15.00
C ARG A 274 -35.26 18.86 -13.99
N SER A 275 -33.94 18.87 -13.84
CA SER A 275 -33.25 18.15 -12.78
C SER A 275 -33.29 18.90 -11.45
N ALA A 276 -33.06 18.18 -10.36
CA ALA A 276 -32.94 18.77 -9.03
C ALA A 276 -31.59 19.51 -8.89
N VAL A 277 -30.52 18.90 -9.42
CA VAL A 277 -29.19 19.50 -9.50
C VAL A 277 -28.54 19.08 -10.82
N LYS A 278 -27.79 19.99 -11.43
CA LYS A 278 -27.01 19.79 -12.66
C LYS A 278 -25.55 20.16 -12.40
N SER A 279 -24.62 19.45 -13.02
CA SER A 279 -23.19 19.77 -12.95
C SER A 279 -22.87 21.15 -13.54
N GLY A 280 -21.77 21.75 -13.10
CA GLY A 280 -21.26 23.00 -13.68
C GLY A 280 -20.99 22.87 -15.19
N GLU A 281 -21.09 23.98 -15.92
CA GLU A 281 -20.76 24.00 -17.35
C GLU A 281 -19.25 23.81 -17.57
N GLY A 282 -18.89 23.08 -18.64
CA GLY A 282 -17.49 22.89 -19.07
C GLY A 282 -16.62 21.99 -18.19
N GLN A 283 -17.22 21.13 -17.36
CA GLN A 283 -16.47 20.22 -16.47
C GLN A 283 -15.93 18.97 -17.17
N HIS A 284 -16.70 18.45 -18.13
CA HIS A 284 -16.25 17.57 -19.21
C HIS A 284 -16.24 18.35 -20.51
N THR A 285 -15.32 18.01 -21.42
CA THR A 285 -15.18 18.69 -22.71
C THR A 285 -15.86 17.95 -23.86
N ASP A 286 -16.39 16.76 -23.60
CA ASP A 286 -17.10 15.94 -24.59
C ASP A 286 -18.20 15.08 -23.91
N ALA A 287 -18.92 14.28 -24.70
CA ALA A 287 -20.03 13.43 -24.26
C ALA A 287 -19.70 12.59 -23.01
N ILE A 288 -20.66 12.46 -22.09
CA ILE A 288 -20.50 11.62 -20.89
C ILE A 288 -21.19 10.28 -21.11
N ASN A 289 -20.41 9.21 -21.18
CA ASN A 289 -20.86 7.87 -21.56
C ASN A 289 -21.43 7.04 -20.41
N ALA A 290 -20.87 7.17 -19.20
CA ALA A 290 -21.27 6.35 -18.06
C ALA A 290 -21.21 7.12 -16.73
N LEU A 291 -22.02 6.69 -15.75
CA LEU A 291 -21.92 7.13 -14.36
C LEU A 291 -21.89 5.94 -13.41
N ALA A 292 -21.24 6.13 -12.26
CA ALA A 292 -21.24 5.14 -11.19
C ALA A 292 -21.28 5.83 -9.82
N PHE A 293 -22.35 5.61 -9.05
CA PHE A 293 -22.40 5.96 -7.63
C PHE A 293 -21.51 5.04 -6.81
N ASN A 294 -20.80 5.60 -5.83
CA ASN A 294 -20.02 4.81 -4.90
C ASN A 294 -20.96 4.03 -3.95
N PRO A 295 -20.83 2.69 -3.85
CA PRO A 295 -21.71 1.87 -3.02
C PRO A 295 -21.42 1.98 -1.52
N ALA A 296 -20.28 2.53 -1.12
CA ALA A 296 -19.86 2.73 0.27
C ALA A 296 -19.98 4.19 0.73
N ALA A 297 -19.72 5.15 -0.15
CA ALA A 297 -19.74 6.59 0.15
C ALA A 297 -21.00 7.29 -0.42
N GLU A 298 -21.86 7.77 0.47
CA GLU A 298 -23.19 8.32 0.13
C GLU A 298 -23.17 9.49 -0.85
N THR A 299 -22.14 10.34 -0.84
CA THR A 299 -22.14 11.58 -1.64
C THR A 299 -21.22 11.51 -2.86
N VAL A 300 -20.51 10.40 -3.06
CA VAL A 300 -19.46 10.27 -4.08
C VAL A 300 -19.97 9.51 -5.30
N LEU A 301 -19.68 10.02 -6.49
CA LEU A 301 -19.93 9.33 -7.75
C LEU A 301 -18.83 9.67 -8.78
N ALA A 302 -18.71 8.84 -9.80
CA ALA A 302 -17.80 9.02 -10.92
C ALA A 302 -18.57 9.14 -12.24
N THR A 303 -18.03 9.88 -13.20
CA THR A 303 -18.52 9.95 -14.59
C THR A 303 -17.38 9.72 -15.58
N ALA A 304 -17.65 8.98 -16.65
CA ALA A 304 -16.68 8.69 -17.71
C ALA A 304 -17.11 9.36 -19.02
N SER A 305 -16.16 9.92 -19.75
CA SER A 305 -16.43 10.74 -20.93
C SER A 305 -15.61 10.33 -22.15
N GLU A 306 -16.11 10.74 -23.31
CA GLU A 306 -15.39 10.71 -24.58
C GLU A 306 -14.15 11.62 -24.58
N ASP A 307 -14.06 12.57 -23.64
CA ASP A 307 -12.85 13.38 -23.40
C ASP A 307 -11.66 12.59 -22.82
N LYS A 308 -11.80 11.26 -22.68
CA LYS A 308 -10.80 10.30 -22.20
C LYS A 308 -10.53 10.36 -20.71
N THR A 309 -11.27 11.18 -19.98
CA THR A 309 -11.12 11.35 -18.54
C THR A 309 -12.30 10.78 -17.76
N ILE A 310 -12.04 10.55 -16.47
CA ILE A 310 -13.07 10.18 -15.50
C ILE A 310 -13.12 11.27 -14.45
N ALA A 311 -14.28 11.89 -14.23
CA ALA A 311 -14.43 12.90 -13.19
C ALA A 311 -15.03 12.29 -11.91
N ILE A 312 -14.46 12.66 -10.77
CA ILE A 312 -14.97 12.32 -9.43
C ILE A 312 -15.76 13.49 -8.87
N TRP A 313 -16.93 13.23 -8.29
CA TRP A 313 -17.87 14.25 -7.88
C TRP A 313 -18.33 14.07 -6.44
N ASP A 314 -18.63 15.21 -5.80
CA ASP A 314 -19.42 15.28 -4.58
C ASP A 314 -20.81 15.80 -4.90
N MET A 315 -21.86 15.04 -4.63
CA MET A 315 -23.24 15.47 -4.87
C MET A 315 -23.63 16.76 -4.13
N ARG A 316 -22.93 17.09 -3.03
CA ARG A 316 -23.16 18.33 -2.27
C ARG A 316 -22.66 19.56 -3.02
N ASN A 317 -21.76 19.39 -3.99
CA ASN A 317 -21.21 20.45 -4.83
C ASN A 317 -20.91 19.93 -6.24
N LEU A 318 -21.94 19.77 -7.08
CA LEU A 318 -21.77 19.37 -8.48
C LEU A 318 -21.27 20.50 -9.40
N GLN A 319 -21.03 21.71 -8.88
CA GLN A 319 -20.54 22.80 -9.72
C GLN A 319 -19.07 22.62 -10.14
N ASN A 320 -18.30 21.87 -9.35
CA ASN A 320 -16.89 21.57 -9.65
C ASN A 320 -16.64 20.09 -9.40
N LYS A 321 -15.92 19.41 -10.31
CA LYS A 321 -15.39 18.07 -10.03
C LYS A 321 -14.37 18.14 -8.89
N LEU A 322 -14.34 17.09 -8.05
CA LEU A 322 -13.35 16.93 -6.99
C LEU A 322 -11.97 16.62 -7.57
N HIS A 323 -11.93 15.72 -8.55
CA HIS A 323 -10.71 15.22 -9.18
C HIS A 323 -11.01 14.71 -10.59
N ALA A 324 -9.98 14.56 -11.42
CA ALA A 324 -10.05 13.93 -12.73
C ALA A 324 -8.98 12.84 -12.84
N LEU A 325 -9.39 11.63 -13.21
CA LEU A 325 -8.49 10.52 -13.45
C LEU A 325 -8.10 10.52 -14.94
N GLU A 326 -6.80 10.61 -15.18
CA GLU A 326 -6.20 10.71 -16.52
C GLU A 326 -5.29 9.50 -16.76
N GLY A 327 -5.43 8.83 -17.91
CA GLY A 327 -4.61 7.67 -18.24
C GLY A 327 -5.14 6.84 -19.40
N HIS A 328 -6.43 6.92 -19.68
CA HIS A 328 -7.00 6.40 -20.92
C HIS A 328 -6.57 7.23 -22.13
N SER A 329 -6.41 6.56 -23.28
CA SER A 329 -5.97 7.22 -24.53
C SER A 329 -7.10 7.41 -25.55
N ASP A 330 -8.29 6.88 -25.24
CA ASP A 330 -9.51 6.92 -26.06
C ASP A 330 -10.75 6.97 -25.15
N SER A 331 -11.94 7.14 -25.74
CA SER A 331 -13.24 7.29 -25.08
C SER A 331 -13.47 6.25 -23.98
N VAL A 332 -13.81 6.71 -22.77
CA VAL A 332 -14.10 5.85 -21.60
C VAL A 332 -15.59 5.53 -21.59
N ILE A 333 -15.94 4.24 -21.59
CA ILE A 333 -17.30 3.79 -21.93
C ILE A 333 -18.06 3.11 -20.78
N ALA A 334 -17.37 2.60 -19.76
CA ALA A 334 -18.01 2.00 -18.60
C ALA A 334 -17.21 2.24 -17.31
N LEU A 335 -17.94 2.35 -16.20
CA LEU A 335 -17.41 2.52 -14.85
C LEU A 335 -18.11 1.56 -13.88
N GLU A 336 -17.35 0.99 -12.95
CA GLU A 336 -17.93 0.24 -11.83
C GLU A 336 -17.02 0.33 -10.61
N TRP A 337 -17.59 0.79 -9.48
CA TRP A 337 -16.90 0.80 -8.21
C TRP A 337 -16.70 -0.63 -7.69
N HIS A 338 -15.59 -0.85 -6.99
CA HIS A 338 -15.37 -2.10 -6.30
C HIS A 338 -16.45 -2.31 -5.23
N PRO A 339 -17.07 -3.51 -5.14
CA PRO A 339 -18.19 -3.72 -4.23
C PRO A 339 -17.82 -3.73 -2.74
N PHE A 340 -16.53 -3.83 -2.39
CA PHE A 340 -16.06 -3.96 -1.00
C PHE A 340 -14.99 -2.96 -0.56
N GLU A 341 -14.31 -2.30 -1.51
CA GLU A 341 -13.21 -1.36 -1.23
C GLU A 341 -13.65 0.00 -1.75
N GLU A 342 -13.79 0.97 -0.84
CA GLU A 342 -14.49 2.22 -1.14
C GLU A 342 -13.72 3.15 -2.08
N SER A 343 -12.39 3.06 -2.11
CA SER A 343 -11.52 3.90 -2.95
C SER A 343 -11.29 3.33 -4.34
N VAL A 344 -11.65 2.07 -4.60
CA VAL A 344 -11.28 1.38 -5.84
C VAL A 344 -12.37 1.50 -6.90
N LEU A 345 -11.99 1.95 -8.10
CA LEU A 345 -12.86 2.14 -9.26
C LEU A 345 -12.27 1.43 -10.47
N GLY A 346 -13.09 0.68 -11.21
CA GLY A 346 -12.72 0.15 -12.53
C GLY A 346 -13.25 1.05 -13.64
N SER A 347 -12.50 1.17 -14.74
CA SER A 347 -12.93 1.83 -15.97
C SER A 347 -12.50 1.05 -17.21
N SER A 348 -13.31 1.10 -18.26
CA SER A 348 -12.97 0.53 -19.56
C SER A 348 -13.07 1.55 -20.68
N SER A 349 -12.22 1.40 -21.70
CA SER A 349 -12.12 2.34 -22.81
C SER A 349 -11.99 1.65 -24.17
N TYR A 350 -12.28 2.40 -25.23
CA TYR A 350 -11.98 2.03 -26.61
C TYR A 350 -10.48 1.88 -26.91
N ASP A 351 -9.60 2.34 -26.02
CA ASP A 351 -8.15 2.12 -26.09
C ASP A 351 -7.73 0.66 -25.83
N ARG A 352 -8.70 -0.23 -25.59
CA ARG A 352 -8.53 -1.66 -25.34
C ARG A 352 -7.94 -1.96 -23.96
N ARG A 353 -8.03 -1.02 -23.02
CA ARG A 353 -7.58 -1.19 -21.62
C ARG A 353 -8.75 -1.14 -20.65
N ILE A 354 -8.64 -1.94 -19.60
CA ILE A 354 -9.37 -1.71 -18.35
C ILE A 354 -8.34 -1.15 -17.38
N ILE A 355 -8.66 -0.02 -16.74
CA ILE A 355 -7.80 0.56 -15.70
C ILE A 355 -8.53 0.45 -14.37
N PHE A 356 -7.81 -0.01 -13.35
CA PHE A 356 -8.25 0.03 -11.97
C PHE A 356 -7.55 1.18 -11.28
N TRP A 357 -8.35 1.99 -10.61
CA TRP A 357 -7.93 3.19 -9.93
C TRP A 357 -8.09 3.00 -8.42
N ASP A 358 -7.18 3.57 -7.64
CA ASP A 358 -7.26 3.64 -6.19
C ASP A 358 -7.23 5.09 -5.75
N LEU A 359 -8.40 5.62 -5.37
CA LEU A 359 -8.57 7.02 -5.02
C LEU A 359 -7.86 7.41 -3.72
N SER A 360 -7.47 6.46 -2.86
CA SER A 360 -6.68 6.80 -1.66
C SER A 360 -5.27 7.25 -2.01
N ARG A 361 -4.82 6.96 -3.23
CA ARG A 361 -3.50 7.32 -3.75
C ARG A 361 -3.47 8.64 -4.49
N VAL A 362 -4.62 9.31 -4.64
CA VAL A 362 -4.68 10.61 -5.29
C VAL A 362 -3.80 11.59 -4.53
N GLY A 363 -2.84 12.19 -5.23
CA GLY A 363 -1.87 13.10 -4.65
C GLY A 363 -0.69 12.41 -3.96
N GLU A 364 -0.53 11.08 -4.08
CA GLU A 364 0.72 10.42 -3.70
C GLU A 364 1.86 10.87 -4.62
N GLU A 365 3.02 11.17 -4.05
CA GLU A 365 4.18 11.56 -4.82
C GLU A 365 4.75 10.35 -5.59
N GLN A 366 4.88 10.48 -6.91
CA GLN A 366 5.52 9.47 -7.77
C GLN A 366 6.95 9.87 -8.12
N SER A 367 7.81 8.86 -8.33
CA SER A 367 9.12 9.13 -8.96
C SER A 367 8.94 9.59 -10.42
N PRO A 368 9.92 10.26 -11.03
CA PRO A 368 9.86 10.60 -12.45
C PRO A 368 9.73 9.39 -13.38
N GLU A 369 10.17 8.20 -12.93
CA GLU A 369 10.01 6.94 -13.66
C GLU A 369 8.56 6.46 -13.55
N ASP A 370 7.97 6.42 -12.36
CA ASP A 370 6.58 6.00 -12.16
C ASP A 370 5.56 6.98 -12.77
N SER A 371 5.85 8.30 -12.72
CA SER A 371 4.99 9.32 -13.35
C SER A 371 4.95 9.24 -14.88
N GLN A 372 5.96 8.61 -15.50
CA GLN A 372 5.91 8.30 -16.94
C GLN A 372 4.94 7.16 -17.25
N ASP A 373 4.68 6.27 -16.28
CA ASP A 373 3.80 5.12 -16.43
C ASP A 373 2.33 5.46 -16.14
N GLY A 374 2.05 6.56 -15.44
CA GLY A 374 0.71 7.09 -15.18
C GLY A 374 0.62 7.80 -13.84
N PRO A 375 -0.55 8.36 -13.45
CA PRO A 375 -0.75 9.01 -12.15
C PRO A 375 -0.75 7.98 -11.00
N PRO A 376 -0.55 8.38 -9.73
CA PRO A 376 -0.40 7.45 -8.61
C PRO A 376 -1.66 6.65 -8.30
N GLU A 377 -2.83 7.24 -8.57
CA GLU A 377 -4.12 6.56 -8.48
C GLU A 377 -4.32 5.46 -9.52
N LEU A 378 -3.49 5.36 -10.58
CA LEU A 378 -3.52 4.25 -11.52
C LEU A 378 -2.91 3.01 -10.85
N LEU A 379 -3.76 2.13 -10.31
CA LEU A 379 -3.34 0.94 -9.58
C LEU A 379 -2.90 -0.19 -10.51
N PHE A 380 -3.67 -0.44 -11.58
CA PHE A 380 -3.40 -1.53 -12.50
C PHE A 380 -4.03 -1.30 -13.88
N MET A 381 -3.33 -1.67 -14.95
CA MET A 381 -3.84 -1.61 -16.32
C MET A 381 -3.90 -3.02 -16.94
N HIS A 382 -5.12 -3.47 -17.24
CA HIS A 382 -5.34 -4.72 -17.97
C HIS A 382 -5.16 -4.53 -19.48
N GLY A 383 -4.13 -5.16 -20.04
CA GLY A 383 -3.80 -5.15 -21.48
C GLY A 383 -4.21 -6.41 -22.26
N GLY A 384 -5.09 -7.25 -21.71
CA GLY A 384 -5.43 -8.54 -22.31
C GLY A 384 -6.35 -8.47 -23.53
N HIS A 385 -7.09 -7.37 -23.72
CA HIS A 385 -7.99 -7.18 -24.85
C HIS A 385 -7.26 -6.67 -26.10
N THR A 386 -7.64 -7.20 -27.25
CA THR A 386 -7.07 -6.83 -28.56
C THR A 386 -8.04 -6.02 -29.43
N SER A 387 -9.17 -5.61 -28.86
CA SER A 387 -10.18 -4.78 -29.48
C SER A 387 -10.89 -3.95 -28.41
N ARG A 388 -11.81 -3.08 -28.82
CA ARG A 388 -12.58 -2.22 -27.94
C ARG A 388 -13.32 -3.05 -26.90
N ILE A 389 -13.35 -2.58 -25.66
CA ILE A 389 -14.12 -3.21 -24.58
C ILE A 389 -15.55 -2.67 -24.67
N SER A 390 -16.55 -3.51 -24.36
CA SER A 390 -17.97 -3.11 -24.42
C SER A 390 -18.60 -2.97 -23.03
N ASP A 391 -18.28 -3.86 -22.10
CA ASP A 391 -18.78 -3.85 -20.73
C ASP A 391 -17.82 -4.70 -19.87
N PHE A 392 -17.81 -4.46 -18.56
CA PHE A 392 -17.09 -5.30 -17.59
C PHE A 392 -17.88 -5.37 -16.27
N SER A 393 -17.57 -6.34 -15.41
CA SER A 393 -18.24 -6.48 -14.13
C SER A 393 -17.32 -7.05 -13.04
N TRP A 394 -17.31 -6.44 -11.86
CA TRP A 394 -16.70 -6.98 -10.65
C TRP A 394 -17.44 -8.23 -10.16
N ASN A 395 -16.70 -9.23 -9.67
CA ASN A 395 -17.31 -10.39 -9.01
C ASN A 395 -17.75 -10.02 -7.59
N MET A 396 -19.01 -10.32 -7.26
CA MET A 396 -19.66 -9.98 -5.99
C MET A 396 -19.33 -10.97 -4.84
N HIS A 397 -18.41 -11.91 -5.02
CA HIS A 397 -18.02 -12.91 -4.01
C HIS A 397 -16.51 -12.94 -3.73
N ASN A 398 -16.09 -12.37 -2.60
CA ASN A 398 -14.75 -12.59 -2.05
C ASN A 398 -14.82 -13.48 -0.79
N PRO A 399 -13.97 -14.51 -0.60
CA PRO A 399 -13.83 -15.23 0.67
C PRO A 399 -13.66 -14.28 1.86
N LYS A 400 -14.55 -14.41 2.86
CA LYS A 400 -14.45 -13.72 4.14
C LYS A 400 -13.02 -13.81 4.70
N GLY A 401 -12.36 -12.67 4.88
CA GLY A 401 -11.24 -12.53 5.82
C GLY A 401 -9.84 -12.28 5.26
N ASN A 402 -9.66 -11.94 3.99
CA ASN A 402 -8.36 -11.46 3.48
C ASN A 402 -8.50 -10.00 3.03
N ARG A 403 -7.90 -9.06 3.77
CA ARG A 403 -7.77 -7.65 3.33
C ARG A 403 -6.66 -7.44 2.28
N ASP A 404 -5.97 -8.53 1.89
CA ASP A 404 -4.89 -8.53 0.89
C ASP A 404 -5.31 -9.10 -0.48
N CYS A 405 -6.61 -9.12 -0.80
CA CYS A 405 -7.06 -9.50 -2.15
C CYS A 405 -7.14 -8.27 -3.05
N LYS A 406 -6.02 -7.89 -3.70
CA LYS A 406 -5.96 -6.90 -4.80
C LYS A 406 -6.58 -7.39 -6.12
N TYR A 407 -7.63 -8.22 -6.08
CA TYR A 407 -8.03 -8.99 -7.25
C TYR A 407 -9.21 -8.37 -7.99
N ALA A 408 -8.93 -7.83 -9.18
CA ALA A 408 -9.85 -7.97 -10.30
C ALA A 408 -9.80 -9.42 -10.79
N GLU A 409 -10.91 -10.15 -10.68
CA GLU A 409 -11.06 -11.41 -11.40
C GLU A 409 -11.28 -11.07 -12.88
N ASP A 410 -10.19 -11.01 -13.64
CA ASP A 410 -10.25 -10.56 -15.02
C ASP A 410 -10.82 -11.63 -15.96
N PHE A 411 -11.99 -11.32 -16.52
CA PHE A 411 -12.61 -12.10 -17.59
C PHE A 411 -12.27 -11.50 -18.94
N LYS A 412 -11.46 -12.23 -19.70
CA LYS A 412 -11.17 -11.84 -21.06
C LYS A 412 -12.22 -12.39 -22.01
N PHE A 413 -13.04 -11.50 -22.56
CA PHE A 413 -13.81 -11.73 -23.78
C PHE A 413 -12.98 -11.34 -25.00
N GLN A 414 -12.66 -12.31 -25.85
CA GLN A 414 -12.06 -12.04 -27.14
C GLN A 414 -13.16 -11.82 -28.19
N ASP A 415 -13.35 -10.56 -28.61
CA ASP A 415 -14.05 -10.25 -29.86
C ASP A 415 -13.17 -10.68 -31.05
N GLU A 416 -13.31 -11.94 -31.47
CA GLU A 416 -12.74 -12.46 -32.72
C GLU A 416 -13.68 -12.20 -33.92
N GLY A 417 -14.65 -11.29 -33.81
CA GLY A 417 -15.59 -10.94 -34.88
C GLY A 417 -14.88 -10.47 -36.16
N ALA A 418 -13.75 -9.77 -36.05
CA ALA A 418 -12.95 -9.36 -37.20
C ALA A 418 -12.29 -10.54 -37.96
N LYS A 419 -11.82 -11.58 -37.24
CA LYS A 419 -11.22 -12.78 -37.85
C LYS A 419 -12.29 -13.72 -38.42
N LEU A 420 -13.47 -13.81 -37.81
CA LEU A 420 -14.62 -14.52 -38.38
C LEU A 420 -15.14 -13.79 -39.62
N ARG A 421 -15.32 -12.46 -39.61
CA ARG A 421 -15.72 -11.66 -40.78
C ARG A 421 -14.77 -11.89 -41.96
N ARG A 422 -13.45 -11.91 -41.73
CA ARG A 422 -12.45 -12.25 -42.77
C ARG A 422 -12.49 -13.73 -43.22
N ARG A 423 -12.81 -14.68 -42.34
CA ARG A 423 -12.97 -16.11 -42.70
C ARG A 423 -14.26 -16.40 -43.46
N PHE A 424 -15.36 -15.75 -43.10
CA PHE A 424 -16.66 -15.88 -43.78
C PHE A 424 -16.67 -15.11 -45.11
N ALA A 425 -16.06 -13.92 -45.18
CA ALA A 425 -15.81 -13.23 -46.45
C ALA A 425 -14.93 -14.05 -47.41
N LYS A 426 -13.89 -14.75 -46.90
CA LYS A 426 -13.09 -15.70 -47.71
C LYS A 426 -13.86 -16.96 -48.11
N ARG A 427 -14.85 -17.39 -47.33
CA ARG A 427 -15.72 -18.55 -47.65
C ARG A 427 -16.79 -18.20 -48.68
N GLU A 428 -17.27 -16.96 -48.72
CA GLU A 428 -18.15 -16.46 -49.78
C GLU A 428 -17.38 -16.14 -51.07
N ALA A 429 -16.16 -15.59 -50.96
CA ALA A 429 -15.29 -15.37 -52.11
C ALA A 429 -14.81 -16.68 -52.78
N GLY A 430 -14.70 -17.77 -52.03
CA GLY A 430 -14.31 -19.10 -52.54
C GLY A 430 -15.44 -19.91 -53.17
N LYS A 431 -16.66 -19.37 -53.32
CA LYS A 431 -17.85 -20.10 -53.79
C LYS A 431 -18.49 -19.56 -55.07
N LYS A 432 -17.78 -18.73 -55.85
CA LYS A 432 -18.18 -18.37 -57.21
C LYS A 432 -17.10 -18.77 -58.22
N GLU A 433 -17.05 -20.04 -58.55
CA GLU A 433 -16.74 -20.48 -59.92
C GLU A 433 -17.34 -21.88 -60.16
N SER A 434 -17.97 -22.03 -61.34
CA SER A 434 -18.56 -23.23 -61.96
C SER A 434 -20.06 -23.50 -61.74
N SER A 435 -20.91 -22.89 -62.58
CA SER A 435 -21.62 -23.63 -63.64
C SER A 435 -22.55 -22.72 -64.48
N ASP A 436 -22.22 -22.67 -65.77
CA ASP A 436 -23.09 -22.70 -66.95
C ASP A 436 -24.20 -21.66 -67.17
N LEU A 437 -23.89 -20.78 -68.14
CA LEU A 437 -24.84 -20.09 -69.03
C LEU A 437 -25.67 -21.09 -69.85
N PRO A 438 -26.86 -20.72 -70.40
CA PRO A 438 -26.84 -20.15 -71.76
C PRO A 438 -27.89 -19.07 -72.08
N ALA A 439 -27.55 -18.32 -73.13
CA ALA A 439 -28.39 -17.68 -74.15
C ALA A 439 -28.75 -16.18 -74.02
N THR A 440 -28.02 -15.43 -74.86
CA THR A 440 -28.24 -14.14 -75.53
C THR A 440 -29.54 -14.10 -76.39
N PRO A 441 -29.86 -13.05 -77.20
CA PRO A 441 -29.26 -11.71 -77.39
C PRO A 441 -30.29 -10.55 -77.40
N VAL A 442 -29.85 -9.29 -77.54
CA VAL A 442 -30.25 -8.35 -78.63
C VAL A 442 -29.79 -6.89 -78.34
N ASP A 443 -28.99 -6.39 -79.27
CA ASP A 443 -28.78 -5.05 -79.86
C ASP A 443 -28.58 -3.72 -79.10
N SER A 444 -27.44 -3.14 -79.47
CA SER A 444 -27.23 -1.81 -80.08
C SER A 444 -27.01 -0.57 -79.21
N GLY A 445 -25.85 0.07 -79.45
CA GLY A 445 -25.86 1.47 -79.90
C GLY A 445 -25.27 2.54 -78.98
N THR A 446 -23.99 2.85 -79.22
CA THR A 446 -23.39 4.20 -79.30
C THR A 446 -23.21 5.11 -78.06
N THR A 447 -21.95 5.58 -77.94
CA THR A 447 -21.32 6.67 -77.17
C THR A 447 -21.69 8.09 -77.71
N PRO A 448 -21.09 9.24 -77.28
CA PRO A 448 -20.35 9.64 -76.05
C PRO A 448 -20.72 11.05 -75.45
N ARG A 449 -20.16 11.36 -74.27
CA ARG A 449 -19.65 12.67 -73.72
C ARG A 449 -20.43 14.01 -73.85
N SER A 450 -20.45 14.72 -72.70
CA SER A 450 -20.01 16.12 -72.44
C SER A 450 -21.03 17.21 -72.02
N SER A 451 -20.60 17.96 -70.99
CA SER A 451 -20.67 19.42 -70.79
C SER A 451 -21.85 20.09 -70.04
N SER A 452 -21.43 21.02 -69.17
CA SER A 452 -21.92 22.39 -68.88
C SER A 452 -22.64 22.69 -67.54
N SER A 453 -21.97 23.52 -66.72
CA SER A 453 -22.31 24.83 -66.07
C SER A 453 -23.78 25.35 -66.15
N PRO A 454 -24.27 26.38 -65.38
CA PRO A 454 -23.52 27.61 -65.00
C PRO A 454 -23.96 28.50 -63.77
N ASP A 455 -23.10 29.50 -63.49
CA ASP A 455 -23.27 30.96 -63.25
C ASP A 455 -24.13 31.67 -62.15
N SER A 456 -23.46 32.73 -61.62
CA SER A 456 -23.91 34.13 -61.34
C SER A 456 -24.79 34.44 -60.11
N GLY A 457 -24.79 35.61 -59.45
CA GLY A 457 -24.10 36.90 -59.61
C GLY A 457 -24.91 38.08 -59.00
N GLN A 458 -24.22 38.97 -58.25
CA GLN A 458 -24.41 40.44 -58.06
C GLN A 458 -25.59 41.14 -57.31
N SER A 459 -25.19 41.93 -56.29
CA SER A 459 -25.34 43.40 -56.03
C SER A 459 -26.65 44.06 -55.50
N LEU A 460 -26.56 44.92 -54.46
CA LEU A 460 -26.53 46.42 -54.52
C LEU A 460 -26.72 47.16 -53.15
N ASP A 461 -25.83 48.15 -52.93
CA ASP A 461 -25.96 49.54 -52.40
C ASP A 461 -26.48 49.99 -51.01
N GLY A 462 -25.74 50.98 -50.42
CA GLY A 462 -26.35 52.20 -49.85
C GLY A 462 -25.62 53.01 -48.73
N GLY A 463 -24.65 53.88 -49.07
CA GLY A 463 -24.31 55.25 -48.51
C GLY A 463 -23.99 55.48 -47.00
N LEU A 464 -23.40 56.59 -46.52
CA LEU A 464 -22.65 57.77 -47.03
C LEU A 464 -22.22 58.64 -45.79
N MET A 465 -21.23 59.57 -45.96
CA MET A 465 -20.78 60.70 -45.08
C MET A 465 -19.70 60.39 -44.01
N SER A 466 -18.42 60.79 -44.10
CA SER A 466 -17.74 62.12 -44.14
C SER A 466 -17.88 62.91 -42.83
N THR A 467 -16.85 63.35 -42.09
CA THR A 467 -15.81 64.34 -42.45
C THR A 467 -14.82 64.58 -41.28
N HIS A 468 -13.55 64.90 -41.63
CA HIS A 468 -12.61 65.91 -41.06
C HIS A 468 -12.39 66.08 -39.53
N ALA A 469 -11.21 66.40 -38.98
CA ALA A 469 -9.84 66.61 -39.49
C ALA A 469 -8.83 66.86 -38.34
N LEU A 470 -7.55 66.90 -38.75
CA LEU A 470 -6.37 67.62 -38.20
C LEU A 470 -5.74 67.05 -36.91
N LEU A 471 -4.61 66.35 -37.00
CA LEU A 471 -3.21 66.78 -37.20
C LEU A 471 -2.52 67.34 -35.93
N ASN A 472 -1.41 66.66 -35.64
CA ASN A 472 -0.09 67.18 -35.27
C ASN A 472 0.38 67.25 -33.80
N THR A 473 1.33 66.33 -33.55
CA THR A 473 2.70 66.56 -33.09
C THR A 473 2.98 67.05 -31.67
N SER A 474 3.63 66.14 -30.94
CA SER A 474 4.96 66.29 -30.33
C SER A 474 5.08 66.84 -28.91
N LYS A 475 5.90 66.09 -28.16
CA LYS A 475 6.84 66.50 -27.12
C LYS A 475 6.28 66.97 -25.77
N TYR A 476 6.56 66.14 -24.77
CA TYR A 476 6.79 66.51 -23.37
C TYR A 476 7.66 67.76 -23.24
N PRO A 477 7.41 68.55 -22.18
CA PRO A 477 8.49 68.85 -21.26
C PRO A 477 8.13 68.64 -19.78
N SER A 478 9.20 68.74 -19.00
CA SER A 478 9.43 68.39 -17.62
C SER A 478 8.87 69.35 -16.56
N SER A 479 8.80 68.80 -15.33
CA SER A 479 9.16 69.38 -14.02
C SER A 479 8.29 70.47 -13.35
N SER A 480 7.97 70.12 -12.09
CA SER A 480 8.04 70.90 -10.83
C SER A 480 6.87 71.75 -10.32
N GLU A 481 6.68 71.59 -9.00
CA GLU A 481 6.11 72.50 -7.97
C GLU A 481 4.74 72.19 -7.34
N VAL A 482 4.81 71.54 -6.16
CA VAL A 482 4.31 71.97 -4.84
C VAL A 482 3.02 72.81 -4.77
N SER A 483 1.98 72.29 -4.08
CA SER A 483 1.42 72.95 -2.89
C SER A 483 0.43 72.08 -2.11
N ARG A 484 0.40 72.35 -0.80
CA ARG A 484 -0.26 71.65 0.31
C ARG A 484 -1.77 71.88 0.36
N GLY A 485 -2.49 70.89 0.90
CA GLY A 485 -3.83 71.04 1.50
C GLY A 485 -4.05 69.98 2.59
N SER A 486 -3.99 70.42 3.84
CA SER A 486 -4.16 69.73 5.13
C SER A 486 -5.59 69.21 5.40
N ILE A 487 -5.83 68.17 6.22
CA ILE A 487 -6.13 68.11 7.70
C ILE A 487 -6.71 66.68 7.98
N PRO A 488 -6.75 66.05 9.20
CA PRO A 488 -6.05 66.26 10.49
C PRO A 488 -5.31 65.01 11.04
N LEU A 489 -4.40 65.29 11.98
CA LEU A 489 -3.87 64.36 12.99
C LEU A 489 -4.97 63.98 14.01
N ALA A 490 -5.07 62.69 14.35
CA ALA A 490 -5.65 62.23 15.60
C ALA A 490 -4.69 61.24 16.28
N ASP A 491 -4.43 61.55 17.54
CA ASP A 491 -3.57 60.99 18.57
C ASP A 491 -2.85 59.64 18.40
N ALA A 492 -1.56 59.71 18.73
CA ALA A 492 -0.69 58.61 19.08
C ALA A 492 -1.13 57.94 20.40
N THR A 493 -1.13 56.61 20.44
CA THR A 493 -0.72 55.78 21.60
C THR A 493 -0.87 54.27 21.33
N ILE A 494 -0.13 53.70 20.37
CA ILE A 494 0.30 52.28 20.43
C ILE A 494 1.69 52.16 19.80
N SER A 495 2.71 51.92 20.62
CA SER A 495 4.06 51.56 20.19
C SER A 495 4.13 50.08 19.83
N ASN A 496 4.87 49.74 18.76
CA ASN A 496 5.23 48.40 18.25
C ASN A 496 4.41 47.87 17.05
N TYR A 497 4.37 48.64 15.96
CA TYR A 497 4.12 48.08 14.62
C TYR A 497 5.45 47.87 13.90
N ASP A 498 5.73 46.63 13.50
CA ASP A 498 6.90 46.24 12.70
C ASP A 498 6.78 46.86 11.29
N ALA A 499 7.80 47.60 10.86
CA ALA A 499 7.77 48.36 9.59
C ALA A 499 7.61 47.46 8.34
N PHE A 500 7.86 46.16 8.46
CA PHE A 500 7.62 45.17 7.41
C PHE A 500 6.12 44.95 7.13
N PHE A 501 5.24 45.03 8.14
CA PHE A 501 3.80 44.78 7.98
C PHE A 501 3.02 45.97 7.40
N ALA A 502 3.56 47.20 7.47
CA ALA A 502 2.93 48.39 6.90
C ALA A 502 2.90 48.39 5.35
N LEU A 503 3.65 47.48 4.70
CA LEU A 503 3.64 47.29 3.24
C LEU A 503 2.40 46.52 2.74
N PHE A 504 1.58 45.94 3.62
CA PHE A 504 0.53 44.98 3.28
C PHE A 504 -0.89 45.58 3.08
N GLU A 505 -1.13 46.87 3.33
CA GLU A 505 -2.52 47.39 3.44
C GLU A 505 -2.98 48.40 2.38
N ASN A 506 -2.27 48.63 1.27
CA ASN A 506 -2.76 49.58 0.25
C ASN A 506 -2.39 49.23 -1.20
N SER A 507 -3.33 48.62 -1.95
CA SER A 507 -3.56 48.90 -3.38
C SER A 507 -4.70 48.05 -3.97
N GLU A 508 -5.86 48.68 -4.24
CA GLU A 508 -6.83 48.22 -5.24
C GLU A 508 -6.27 48.47 -6.65
N LEU A 509 -6.55 47.60 -7.65
CA LEU A 509 -6.81 47.96 -9.07
C LEU A 509 -7.08 46.75 -10.00
N ALA A 510 -7.77 47.07 -11.10
CA ALA A 510 -8.62 46.26 -11.97
C ALA A 510 -7.97 45.32 -13.01
N VAL A 511 -8.82 44.43 -13.55
CA VAL A 511 -8.58 43.31 -14.49
C VAL A 511 -8.54 43.77 -15.96
N ASP A 512 -7.69 43.14 -16.79
CA ASP A 512 -7.86 43.08 -18.25
C ASP A 512 -7.31 41.76 -18.83
N GLU A 513 -8.01 41.19 -19.81
CA GLU A 513 -7.80 39.86 -20.42
C GLU A 513 -7.07 39.95 -21.77
N ARG A 514 -6.11 39.03 -22.02
CA ARG A 514 -5.81 38.43 -23.35
C ARG A 514 -4.66 37.39 -23.31
N LYS A 515 -4.77 36.35 -24.16
CA LYS A 515 -3.79 35.32 -24.59
C LYS A 515 -3.95 35.15 -26.14
N PRO A 516 -3.15 34.34 -26.88
CA PRO A 516 -1.84 33.70 -26.64
C PRO A 516 -0.86 33.84 -27.85
N ASP A 517 0.38 33.27 -27.78
CA ASP A 517 0.94 32.30 -28.78
C ASP A 517 2.47 32.02 -28.72
N SER A 518 2.77 30.75 -29.05
CA SER A 518 3.90 30.11 -29.78
C SER A 518 5.35 29.93 -29.23
N GLU A 519 5.71 28.63 -29.13
CA GLU A 519 6.81 27.86 -29.78
C GLU A 519 8.29 27.84 -29.31
N ASP A 520 8.77 26.58 -29.27
CA ASP A 520 10.07 25.95 -29.56
C ASP A 520 11.31 26.11 -28.67
N TYR A 521 11.89 24.95 -28.30
CA TYR A 521 13.26 24.53 -28.68
C TYR A 521 13.46 23.01 -28.48
N ALA A 522 13.87 22.32 -29.56
CA ALA A 522 14.38 20.94 -29.57
C ALA A 522 15.93 20.93 -29.59
N VAL A 523 16.56 19.95 -28.94
CA VAL A 523 17.92 19.46 -29.29
C VAL A 523 18.00 17.94 -29.07
N THR A 524 18.30 17.23 -30.16
CA THR A 524 18.66 15.81 -30.28
C THR A 524 20.19 15.60 -30.18
N THR A 525 20.69 14.46 -29.67
CA THR A 525 21.57 13.51 -30.43
C THR A 525 22.04 12.28 -29.62
N ASP A 526 21.76 11.10 -30.21
CA ASP A 526 22.58 9.90 -30.48
C ASP A 526 23.06 8.86 -29.42
N LEU A 527 22.32 7.74 -29.38
CA LEU A 527 22.65 6.32 -29.73
C LEU A 527 24.08 5.77 -29.53
N VAL A 528 24.20 4.56 -28.91
CA VAL A 528 24.68 3.27 -29.51
C VAL A 528 24.46 2.08 -28.54
N PRO A 529 24.02 0.88 -29.02
CA PRO A 529 23.85 -0.35 -28.23
C PRO A 529 25.06 -1.31 -28.34
N GLN A 530 25.34 -2.15 -27.32
CA GLN A 530 26.20 -3.34 -27.47
C GLN A 530 25.69 -4.60 -26.75
N ARG A 531 26.05 -5.73 -27.35
CA ARG A 531 25.56 -7.13 -27.20
C ARG A 531 26.37 -7.96 -26.17
N PRO A 532 25.94 -9.19 -25.83
CA PRO A 532 26.30 -9.89 -24.59
C PRO A 532 27.51 -10.83 -24.72
N GLY A 533 28.21 -11.08 -23.60
CA GLY A 533 29.16 -12.21 -23.49
C GLY A 533 30.13 -12.18 -22.28
N GLN A 534 29.91 -13.11 -21.35
CA GLN A 534 30.87 -13.80 -20.45
C GLN A 534 31.68 -13.01 -19.40
N GLY A 535 31.22 -13.12 -18.13
CA GLY A 535 31.94 -13.91 -17.13
C GLY A 535 33.17 -13.29 -16.43
N TYR A 536 33.01 -12.17 -15.75
CA TYR A 536 33.73 -11.80 -14.51
C TYR A 536 32.84 -10.79 -13.75
N MET A 537 32.59 -10.99 -12.45
CA MET A 537 31.79 -10.05 -11.65
C MET A 537 32.57 -8.74 -11.48
N ASP A 538 32.03 -7.68 -12.08
CA ASP A 538 32.56 -6.32 -12.10
C ASP A 538 32.19 -5.57 -10.81
N PRO A 539 33.14 -4.95 -10.08
CA PRO A 539 32.87 -4.04 -8.97
C PRO A 539 31.98 -2.85 -9.34
N ASP A 540 31.75 -2.56 -10.62
CA ASP A 540 30.78 -1.56 -11.08
C ASP A 540 29.31 -2.04 -11.03
N GLN A 541 29.03 -3.29 -10.66
CA GLN A 541 27.65 -3.77 -10.39
C GLN A 541 27.00 -3.12 -9.15
N TYR A 542 27.77 -2.45 -8.28
CA TYR A 542 27.21 -1.71 -7.14
C TYR A 542 26.61 -0.35 -7.50
N ARG A 543 26.69 0.09 -8.78
CA ARG A 543 26.17 1.40 -9.22
C ARG A 543 24.65 1.57 -9.10
N TYR A 544 23.89 0.49 -8.99
CA TYR A 544 22.42 0.53 -9.04
C TYR A 544 21.72 0.31 -7.70
N ILE A 545 22.44 0.19 -6.58
CA ILE A 545 21.83 -0.27 -5.31
C ILE A 545 21.11 0.83 -4.52
N LEU A 546 21.23 2.12 -4.88
CA LEU A 546 20.82 3.19 -3.97
C LEU A 546 19.98 4.31 -4.54
N SER A 547 19.04 4.08 -5.46
CA SER A 547 17.94 5.03 -5.50
C SER A 547 17.27 5.01 -4.12
N LEU A 548 17.45 6.08 -3.34
CA LEU A 548 16.42 6.37 -2.35
C LEU A 548 15.14 6.41 -3.17
N PRO A 549 14.14 5.61 -2.82
CA PRO A 549 12.84 5.80 -3.41
C PRO A 549 12.46 7.28 -3.31
N ALA A 550 11.86 7.85 -4.37
CA ALA A 550 11.54 9.27 -4.43
C ALA A 550 10.75 9.77 -3.21
N PHE A 551 10.02 8.87 -2.56
CA PHE A 551 9.24 9.09 -1.34
C PHE A 551 10.03 9.26 -0.02
N LEU A 552 11.35 9.00 0.06
CA LEU A 552 12.07 9.09 1.36
C LEU A 552 12.68 10.43 1.69
N TYR A 553 12.94 11.23 0.67
CA TYR A 553 13.25 12.62 0.84
C TYR A 553 12.22 13.40 0.05
N ALA A 554 10.98 13.42 0.55
CA ALA A 554 9.88 14.22 0.01
C ALA A 554 10.24 15.71 0.16
N PRO A 555 10.65 16.39 -0.93
CA PRO A 555 11.01 17.80 -0.88
C PRO A 555 9.81 18.66 -0.47
N ASP A 556 8.60 18.14 -0.69
CA ASP A 556 7.31 18.79 -0.46
C ASP A 556 6.98 18.82 1.02
N LEU A 557 7.19 17.71 1.73
CA LEU A 557 7.09 17.67 3.18
C LEU A 557 8.15 18.58 3.85
N ALA A 558 9.37 18.60 3.32
CA ALA A 558 10.42 19.49 3.81
C ALA A 558 10.11 20.97 3.50
N GLN A 559 9.53 21.23 2.34
CA GLN A 559 9.04 22.53 1.90
C GLN A 559 7.90 23.00 2.82
N ASP A 560 6.90 22.18 3.08
CA ASP A 560 5.77 22.47 3.97
C ASP A 560 6.22 22.72 5.41
N GLN A 561 7.18 21.95 5.92
CA GLN A 561 7.77 22.17 7.25
C GLN A 561 8.49 23.51 7.33
N MET A 562 9.35 23.82 6.35
CA MET A 562 10.06 25.10 6.30
C MET A 562 9.11 26.28 6.09
N LEU A 563 8.10 26.13 5.25
CA LEU A 563 7.08 27.13 4.98
C LEU A 563 6.25 27.41 6.23
N SER A 564 5.83 26.36 6.93
CA SER A 564 5.07 26.47 8.18
C SER A 564 5.88 27.17 9.28
N LEU A 565 7.17 26.83 9.42
CA LEU A 565 8.09 27.50 10.34
C LEU A 565 8.31 28.97 9.95
N PHE A 566 8.51 29.26 8.67
CA PHE A 566 8.66 30.61 8.16
C PHE A 566 7.39 31.45 8.39
N LEU A 567 6.21 30.94 8.04
CA LEU A 567 4.91 31.59 8.24
C LEU A 567 4.61 31.85 9.72
N SER A 568 5.02 30.95 10.61
CA SER A 568 4.86 31.17 12.06
C SER A 568 5.61 32.42 12.55
N SER A 569 6.72 32.77 11.91
CA SER A 569 7.51 33.96 12.23
C SER A 569 6.87 35.27 11.76
N LEU A 570 5.92 35.19 10.80
CA LEU A 570 5.19 36.33 10.26
C LEU A 570 3.95 36.72 11.09
N ARG A 571 3.62 35.99 12.18
CA ARG A 571 2.41 36.27 12.98
C ARG A 571 2.59 37.45 13.96
N PRO A 572 1.51 38.21 14.29
CA PRO A 572 1.53 39.27 15.30
C PRO A 572 1.93 38.76 16.69
N GLN A 573 2.62 39.58 17.50
CA GLN A 573 3.17 39.18 18.81
C GLN A 573 2.17 38.51 19.76
N SER A 574 0.89 38.91 19.72
CA SER A 574 -0.20 38.37 20.54
C SER A 574 -0.64 36.94 20.17
N GLN A 575 -0.29 36.47 18.97
CA GLN A 575 -0.64 35.15 18.42
C GLN A 575 0.59 34.24 18.25
N ARG A 576 1.74 34.62 18.79
CA ARG A 576 2.99 33.87 18.64
C ARG A 576 3.08 32.68 19.58
N VAL A 577 3.65 31.59 19.06
CA VAL A 577 3.97 30.37 19.81
C VAL A 577 5.07 30.66 20.84
N LEU A 578 4.98 30.03 22.02
CA LEU A 578 5.87 30.24 23.16
C LEU A 578 7.24 29.53 22.97
N VAL A 579 8.00 29.92 21.95
CA VAL A 579 9.34 29.37 21.64
C VAL A 579 10.42 30.33 22.16
N PRO A 580 11.54 29.85 22.73
CA PRO A 580 12.68 30.68 23.14
C PRO A 580 13.18 31.58 22.01
N LYS A 581 13.54 32.83 22.32
CA LYS A 581 14.07 33.80 21.33
C LYS A 581 15.24 33.23 20.49
N PRO A 582 16.19 32.45 21.04
CA PRO A 582 17.28 31.89 20.24
C PRO A 582 16.83 30.93 19.13
N LEU A 583 15.69 30.26 19.27
CA LEU A 583 15.12 29.32 18.30
C LEU A 583 14.25 30.00 17.22
N ARG A 584 14.02 31.32 17.32
CA ARG A 584 13.23 32.11 16.34
C ARG A 584 14.10 32.63 15.20
N SER A 585 14.79 31.74 14.49
CA SER A 585 15.82 32.08 13.51
C SER A 585 15.30 32.93 12.33
N TYR A 586 14.15 32.59 11.75
CA TYR A 586 13.52 33.40 10.69
C TYR A 586 13.12 34.80 11.17
N GLU A 587 12.50 34.92 12.36
CA GLU A 587 12.12 36.22 12.93
C GLU A 587 13.35 37.13 13.10
N ARG A 588 14.43 36.58 13.65
CA ARG A 588 15.67 37.33 13.88
C ARG A 588 16.31 37.78 12.57
N TRP A 589 16.31 36.94 11.54
CA TRP A 589 16.77 37.32 10.21
C TRP A 589 15.90 38.43 9.60
N LEU A 590 14.57 38.25 9.56
CA LEU A 590 13.62 39.18 8.95
C LEU A 590 13.62 40.55 9.63
N THR A 591 13.76 40.62 10.95
CA THR A 591 13.78 41.90 11.70
C THR A 591 14.97 42.79 11.32
N ASN A 592 16.05 42.20 10.77
CA ASN A 592 17.23 42.95 10.33
C ASN A 592 17.16 43.41 8.86
N LEU A 593 16.19 42.94 8.07
CA LEU A 593 16.06 43.28 6.65
C LEU A 593 15.53 44.70 6.37
N PRO A 594 14.60 45.29 7.14
CA PRO A 594 14.06 46.63 6.87
C PRO A 594 15.14 47.72 6.72
N VAL A 595 16.23 47.62 7.48
CA VAL A 595 17.37 48.57 7.43
C VAL A 595 18.08 48.56 6.06
N LEU A 596 17.93 47.49 5.29
CA LEU A 596 18.53 47.29 3.97
C LEU A 596 17.56 47.59 2.81
N THR A 597 16.27 47.85 3.11
CA THR A 597 15.26 48.15 2.09
C THR A 597 15.43 49.57 1.52
N GLY A 598 15.15 49.73 0.23
CA GLY A 598 15.30 51.00 -0.49
C GLY A 598 16.74 51.33 -0.92
N GLN A 599 17.73 50.50 -0.57
CA GLN A 599 19.13 50.67 -0.98
C GLN A 599 19.48 49.91 -2.26
N LYS A 600 18.86 48.74 -2.47
CA LYS A 600 19.06 47.91 -3.67
C LYS A 600 17.75 47.31 -4.16
N LEU A 601 17.47 47.55 -5.45
CA LEU A 601 16.29 47.06 -6.15
C LEU A 601 16.13 45.52 -6.09
N LEU A 602 17.23 44.75 -6.03
CA LEU A 602 17.15 43.29 -5.96
C LEU A 602 16.38 42.80 -4.73
N LEU A 603 16.79 43.24 -3.54
CA LEU A 603 16.18 42.84 -2.28
C LEU A 603 14.73 43.35 -2.18
N ASP A 604 14.49 44.59 -2.62
CA ASP A 604 13.15 45.19 -2.62
C ASP A 604 12.16 44.43 -3.51
N ASN A 605 12.59 43.98 -4.70
CA ASN A 605 11.74 43.21 -5.60
C ASN A 605 11.51 41.78 -5.08
N ALA A 606 12.50 41.16 -4.44
CA ALA A 606 12.35 39.84 -3.81
C ALA A 606 11.35 39.88 -2.65
N ILE A 607 11.44 40.89 -1.77
CA ILE A 607 10.48 41.11 -0.67
C ILE A 607 9.06 41.32 -1.22
N ARG A 608 8.90 42.18 -2.23
CA ARG A 608 7.59 42.45 -2.84
C ARG A 608 6.98 41.21 -3.49
N ALA A 609 7.78 40.43 -4.21
CA ALA A 609 7.33 39.19 -4.82
C ALA A 609 6.79 38.21 -3.76
N LEU A 610 7.58 37.94 -2.71
CA LEU A 610 7.18 37.04 -1.62
C LEU A 610 5.94 37.53 -0.87
N THR A 611 5.88 38.83 -0.61
CA THR A 611 4.76 39.48 0.10
C THR A 611 3.45 39.33 -0.65
N LEU A 612 3.45 39.66 -1.94
CA LEU A 612 2.24 39.54 -2.78
C LEU A 612 1.81 38.08 -2.95
N ALA A 613 2.75 37.16 -3.12
CA ALA A 613 2.43 35.74 -3.17
C ALA A 613 1.79 35.25 -1.86
N HIS A 614 2.34 35.65 -0.71
CA HIS A 614 1.78 35.29 0.60
C HIS A 614 0.38 35.88 0.82
N MET A 615 0.17 37.16 0.49
CA MET A 615 -1.13 37.81 0.61
C MET A 615 -2.19 37.18 -0.32
N GLY A 616 -1.83 36.93 -1.58
CA GLY A 616 -2.72 36.28 -2.54
C GLY A 616 -3.18 34.92 -2.03
N ASN A 617 -2.26 34.13 -1.48
CA ASN A 617 -2.59 32.83 -0.88
C ASN A 617 -3.42 32.96 0.41
N LEU A 618 -3.11 33.94 1.28
CA LEU A 618 -3.82 34.15 2.55
C LEU A 618 -5.29 34.55 2.34
N TYR A 619 -5.56 35.39 1.33
CA TYR A 619 -6.90 35.91 1.04
C TYR A 619 -7.63 35.14 -0.07
N GLY A 620 -6.99 34.11 -0.66
CA GLY A 620 -7.53 33.39 -1.81
C GLY A 620 -7.67 34.25 -3.07
N ASP A 621 -6.89 35.35 -3.16
CA ASP A 621 -6.98 36.34 -4.23
C ASP A 621 -5.96 36.04 -5.33
N ARG A 622 -6.46 35.46 -6.43
CA ARG A 622 -5.65 35.12 -7.61
C ARG A 622 -5.09 36.35 -8.33
N VAL A 623 -5.68 37.53 -8.17
CA VAL A 623 -5.20 38.78 -8.79
C VAL A 623 -3.95 39.26 -8.07
N ILE A 624 -3.97 39.28 -6.73
CA ILE A 624 -2.80 39.63 -5.92
C ILE A 624 -1.65 38.63 -6.16
N LEU A 625 -1.98 37.34 -6.25
CA LEU A 625 -1.00 36.30 -6.60
C LEU A 625 -0.42 36.49 -8.00
N ALA A 626 -1.24 36.83 -9.01
CA ALA A 626 -0.74 37.11 -10.35
C ALA A 626 0.19 38.34 -10.40
N GLN A 627 -0.04 39.35 -9.55
CA GLN A 627 0.81 40.54 -9.43
C GLN A 627 2.19 40.26 -8.81
N SER A 628 2.40 39.12 -8.15
CA SER A 628 3.72 38.77 -7.59
C SER A 628 4.73 38.38 -8.67
N ARG A 629 4.28 37.73 -9.75
CA ARG A 629 5.12 37.18 -10.83
C ARG A 629 6.01 38.21 -11.55
N PRO A 630 5.53 39.42 -11.90
CA PRO A 630 6.38 40.47 -12.49
C PRO A 630 7.53 40.92 -11.59
N TYR A 631 7.30 41.04 -10.28
CA TYR A 631 8.35 41.41 -9.31
C TYR A 631 9.38 40.30 -9.16
N TYR A 632 8.93 39.05 -9.14
CA TYR A 632 9.81 37.88 -9.16
C TYR A 632 10.71 37.86 -10.39
N GLY A 633 10.14 37.97 -11.60
CA GLY A 633 10.90 38.01 -12.85
C GLY A 633 11.86 39.20 -12.95
N LYS A 634 11.57 40.32 -12.29
CA LYS A 634 12.48 41.47 -12.16
C LYS A 634 13.61 41.19 -11.16
N ALA A 635 13.33 40.57 -10.02
CA ALA A 635 14.32 40.18 -9.03
C ALA A 635 15.34 39.18 -9.63
N ILE A 636 14.91 38.19 -10.41
CA ILE A 636 15.80 37.23 -11.08
C ILE A 636 16.78 37.92 -12.05
N ARG A 637 16.30 38.86 -12.87
CA ARG A 637 17.16 39.64 -13.77
C ARG A 637 18.20 40.47 -13.01
N LEU A 638 17.80 41.09 -11.90
CA LEU A 638 18.69 41.86 -11.04
C LEU A 638 19.69 40.97 -10.28
N LEU A 639 19.29 39.75 -9.92
CA LEU A 639 20.17 38.78 -9.28
C LEU A 639 21.31 38.38 -10.23
N ASN A 640 20.99 38.04 -11.49
CA ASN A 640 21.99 37.72 -12.49
C ASN A 640 22.99 38.88 -12.72
N ALA A 641 22.50 40.12 -12.75
CA ALA A 641 23.35 41.31 -12.84
C ALA A 641 24.24 41.51 -11.60
N ALA A 642 23.69 41.27 -10.40
CA ALA A 642 24.43 41.40 -9.14
C ALA A 642 25.51 40.32 -8.98
N LEU A 643 25.25 39.09 -9.44
CA LEU A 643 26.20 37.97 -9.45
C LEU A 643 27.39 38.20 -10.38
N SER A 644 27.23 39.02 -11.43
CA SER A 644 28.31 39.38 -12.36
C SER A 644 29.36 40.33 -11.75
N ASN A 645 29.09 40.91 -10.58
CA ASN A 645 30.02 41.79 -9.88
C ASN A 645 30.45 41.16 -8.53
N PRO A 646 31.76 40.91 -8.30
CA PRO A 646 32.25 40.19 -7.12
C PRO A 646 31.87 40.83 -5.76
N VAL A 647 31.79 42.16 -5.72
CA VAL A 647 31.50 42.91 -4.48
C VAL A 647 30.01 42.87 -4.16
N THR A 648 29.15 43.07 -5.16
CA THR A 648 27.69 43.01 -4.96
C THR A 648 27.19 41.58 -4.84
N GLY A 649 27.77 40.64 -5.57
CA GLY A 649 27.39 39.23 -5.58
C GLY A 649 27.58 38.53 -4.24
N THR A 650 28.59 38.93 -3.45
CA THR A 650 28.91 38.33 -2.13
C THR A 650 28.34 39.10 -0.94
N SER A 651 27.46 40.09 -1.18
CA SER A 651 26.82 40.89 -0.13
C SER A 651 25.72 40.13 0.62
N SER A 652 25.47 40.48 1.89
CA SER A 652 24.38 39.90 2.70
C SER A 652 22.99 40.17 2.14
N GLU A 653 22.82 41.27 1.41
CA GLU A 653 21.59 41.63 0.70
C GLU A 653 21.31 40.69 -0.46
N THR A 654 22.32 40.39 -1.28
CA THR A 654 22.20 39.44 -2.40
C THR A 654 21.89 38.04 -1.87
N LEU A 655 22.58 37.60 -0.81
CA LEU A 655 22.29 36.31 -0.19
C LEU A 655 20.87 36.25 0.39
N SER A 656 20.41 37.31 1.07
CA SER A 656 19.04 37.39 1.60
C SER A 656 18.00 37.41 0.48
N ALA A 657 18.26 38.11 -0.62
CA ALA A 657 17.38 38.12 -1.79
C ALA A 657 17.27 36.73 -2.42
N THR A 658 18.38 35.99 -2.57
CA THR A 658 18.36 34.62 -3.08
C THR A 658 17.56 33.67 -2.16
N MET A 659 17.68 33.82 -0.84
CA MET A 659 16.88 33.06 0.13
C MET A 659 15.38 33.38 0.03
N LEU A 660 15.01 34.66 -0.11
CA LEU A 660 13.62 35.08 -0.29
C LEU A 660 13.02 34.61 -1.61
N LEU A 661 13.81 34.54 -2.69
CA LEU A 661 13.38 33.97 -3.97
C LEU A 661 13.20 32.46 -3.90
N SER A 662 14.02 31.76 -3.12
CA SER A 662 13.81 30.35 -2.81
C SER A 662 12.50 30.15 -2.03
N LEU A 663 12.25 30.95 -0.99
CA LEU A 663 10.97 30.92 -0.26
C LEU A 663 9.78 31.28 -1.17
N TYR A 664 9.94 32.23 -2.10
CA TYR A 664 8.89 32.57 -3.08
C TYR A 664 8.53 31.38 -3.94
N GLU A 665 9.52 30.65 -4.44
CA GLU A 665 9.28 29.42 -5.23
C GLU A 665 8.58 28.35 -4.39
N MET A 666 8.85 28.25 -3.08
CA MET A 666 8.08 27.36 -2.19
C MET A 666 6.59 27.76 -2.07
N PHE A 667 6.24 29.03 -2.30
CA PHE A 667 4.85 29.53 -2.21
C PHE A 667 4.09 29.53 -3.54
N ALA A 668 4.80 29.71 -4.65
CA ALA A 668 4.19 30.14 -5.92
C ALA A 668 4.55 29.25 -7.13
N SER A 669 5.44 28.26 -6.96
CA SER A 669 5.83 27.32 -8.01
C SER A 669 4.90 26.11 -8.05
N GLU A 670 4.61 25.61 -9.26
CA GLU A 670 3.99 24.29 -9.49
C GLU A 670 5.05 23.17 -9.59
N SER A 671 6.34 23.53 -9.55
CA SER A 671 7.48 22.60 -9.58
C SER A 671 8.25 22.65 -8.26
N ASN A 672 8.38 21.48 -7.63
CA ASN A 672 9.03 21.32 -6.32
C ASN A 672 10.56 21.44 -6.37
N ASP A 673 11.16 21.37 -7.56
CA ASP A 673 12.60 21.52 -7.76
C ASP A 673 13.06 22.99 -7.81
N SER A 674 12.14 23.92 -8.08
CA SER A 674 12.50 25.32 -8.37
C SER A 674 13.10 26.02 -7.17
N TRP A 675 12.59 25.77 -5.96
CA TRP A 675 13.14 26.38 -4.75
C TRP A 675 14.51 25.79 -4.40
N ILE A 676 14.74 24.50 -4.68
CA ILE A 676 16.01 23.79 -4.44
C ILE A 676 17.12 24.36 -5.32
N LYS A 677 16.80 24.76 -6.56
CA LYS A 677 17.75 25.48 -7.44
C LYS A 677 18.23 26.79 -6.81
N HIS A 678 17.31 27.58 -6.23
CA HIS A 678 17.66 28.81 -5.50
C HIS A 678 18.38 28.54 -4.18
N ALA A 679 18.00 27.49 -3.45
CA ALA A 679 18.72 27.04 -2.27
C ALA A 679 20.16 26.63 -2.60
N GLY A 680 20.38 25.99 -3.76
CA GLY A 680 21.71 25.71 -4.32
C GLY A 680 22.50 26.98 -4.66
N GLY A 681 21.82 28.01 -5.17
CA GLY A 681 22.41 29.35 -5.36
C GLY A 681 22.84 30.00 -4.04
N ALA A 682 22.00 29.92 -2.99
CA ALA A 682 22.33 30.39 -1.65
C ALA A 682 23.50 29.58 -1.04
N SER A 683 23.51 28.25 -1.19
CA SER A 683 24.58 27.34 -0.79
C SER A 683 25.91 27.72 -1.44
N ALA A 684 25.92 28.00 -2.75
CA ALA A 684 27.10 28.46 -3.48
C ALA A 684 27.59 29.84 -3.00
N LEU A 685 26.69 30.81 -2.83
CA LEU A 685 27.03 32.13 -2.30
C LEU A 685 27.58 32.05 -0.87
N MET A 686 27.09 31.11 -0.06
CA MET A 686 27.61 30.91 1.28
C MET A 686 29.03 30.35 1.28
N LYS A 687 29.32 29.38 0.40
CA LYS A 687 30.66 28.79 0.21
C LYS A 687 31.70 29.81 -0.29
N LEU A 688 31.28 30.78 -1.11
CA LEU A 688 32.17 31.84 -1.62
C LEU A 688 32.58 32.87 -0.56
N ARG A 689 31.96 32.84 0.62
CA ARG A 689 32.21 33.79 1.71
C ARG A 689 32.98 33.10 2.84
N ASP A 690 33.84 33.86 3.51
CA ASP A 690 34.61 33.33 4.64
C ASP A 690 33.69 32.88 5.79
N PRO A 691 33.85 31.67 6.36
CA PRO A 691 33.02 31.15 7.44
C PRO A 691 32.95 32.07 8.67
N SER A 692 34.01 32.83 8.97
CA SER A 692 34.05 33.75 10.12
C SER A 692 33.02 34.88 10.01
N ARG A 693 32.54 35.22 8.80
CA ARG A 693 31.47 36.21 8.60
C ARG A 693 30.16 35.79 9.28
N TYR A 694 29.88 34.49 9.37
CA TYR A 694 28.64 33.94 9.93
C TYR A 694 28.64 33.86 11.46
N ARG A 695 29.64 34.44 12.14
CA ARG A 695 29.72 34.47 13.61
C ARG A 695 28.90 35.60 14.23
N TYR A 696 28.64 36.69 13.50
CA TYR A 696 28.02 37.90 14.06
C TYR A 696 27.05 38.57 13.08
N GLY A 697 26.22 39.48 13.60
CA GLY A 697 25.35 40.34 12.80
C GLY A 697 24.35 39.58 11.93
N LEU A 698 23.95 40.20 10.82
CA LEU A 698 22.97 39.66 9.88
C LEU A 698 23.40 38.30 9.29
N ASP A 699 24.69 38.11 9.03
CA ASP A 699 25.21 36.85 8.46
C ASP A 699 25.01 35.68 9.43
N ARG A 700 25.15 35.88 10.74
CA ARG A 700 24.79 34.84 11.73
C ARG A 700 23.31 34.47 11.66
N GLU A 701 22.43 35.45 11.53
CA GLU A 701 20.98 35.21 11.47
C GLU A 701 20.59 34.49 10.17
N ILE A 702 21.21 34.85 9.04
CA ILE A 702 21.10 34.15 7.76
C ILE A 702 21.52 32.68 7.92
N PHE A 703 22.67 32.43 8.54
CA PHE A 703 23.16 31.07 8.77
C PHE A 703 22.19 30.24 9.61
N GLN A 704 21.69 30.79 10.72
CA GLN A 704 20.76 30.09 11.60
C GLN A 704 19.39 29.83 10.95
N ALA A 705 18.91 30.76 10.12
CA ALA A 705 17.64 30.61 9.41
C ALA A 705 17.71 29.58 8.28
N TYR A 706 18.84 29.48 7.57
CA TYR A 706 18.91 28.74 6.31
C TYR A 706 19.74 27.45 6.33
N ARG A 707 20.45 27.15 7.43
CA ARG A 707 21.31 25.95 7.52
C ARG A 707 20.58 24.64 7.23
N HIS A 708 19.32 24.50 7.62
CA HIS A 708 18.53 23.30 7.35
C HIS A 708 18.19 23.14 5.87
N ALA A 709 17.85 24.23 5.17
CA ALA A 709 17.62 24.22 3.72
C ALA A 709 18.86 23.79 2.92
N ILE A 710 20.07 24.05 3.44
CA ILE A 710 21.33 23.62 2.84
C ILE A 710 21.60 22.12 3.06
N VAL A 711 21.27 21.59 4.24
CA VAL A 711 21.36 20.14 4.51
C VAL A 711 20.42 19.39 3.59
N ILE A 712 19.19 19.89 3.46
CA ILE A 712 18.17 19.43 2.52
C ILE A 712 18.67 19.45 1.07
N GLU A 713 19.22 20.58 0.61
CA GLU A 713 19.80 20.70 -0.74
C GLU A 713 20.92 19.68 -0.98
N SER A 714 21.70 19.37 0.05
CA SER A 714 22.80 18.39 -0.02
C SER A 714 22.27 16.95 -0.13
N PHE A 715 21.17 16.62 0.57
CA PHE A 715 20.46 15.35 0.39
C PHE A 715 19.91 15.21 -1.02
N TYR A 716 19.21 16.23 -1.52
CA TYR A 716 18.62 16.22 -2.85
C TYR A 716 19.67 16.09 -3.96
N LYS A 717 20.82 16.76 -3.82
CA LYS A 717 21.93 16.64 -4.77
C LYS A 717 22.80 15.41 -4.57
N GLU A 718 22.51 14.59 -3.56
CA GLU A 718 23.29 13.42 -3.17
C GLU A 718 24.79 13.72 -2.93
N VAL A 719 25.11 14.88 -2.32
CA VAL A 719 26.49 15.30 -2.05
C VAL A 719 26.73 15.55 -0.55
N PRO A 720 27.96 15.36 -0.05
CA PRO A 720 28.30 15.74 1.31
C PRO A 720 27.98 17.23 1.58
N CYS A 721 27.33 17.50 2.71
CA CYS A 721 27.02 18.87 3.09
C CYS A 721 28.30 19.60 3.52
N PHE A 722 28.59 20.74 2.91
CA PHE A 722 29.80 21.51 3.28
C PHE A 722 29.76 22.04 4.71
N LEU A 723 28.57 22.12 5.32
CA LEU A 723 28.38 22.53 6.70
C LEU A 723 28.92 21.49 7.71
N ASP A 724 29.18 20.26 7.27
CA ASP A 724 29.84 19.21 8.06
C ASP A 724 31.37 19.39 8.14
N GLN A 725 31.93 20.37 7.42
CA GLN A 725 33.37 20.64 7.50
C GLN A 725 33.74 21.27 8.85
N PRO A 726 34.95 21.00 9.39
CA PRO A 726 35.36 21.46 10.72
C PRO A 726 35.19 22.96 10.97
N ALA A 727 35.47 23.79 9.96
CA ALA A 727 35.33 25.25 10.07
C ALA A 727 33.87 25.69 10.28
N TRP A 728 32.91 25.03 9.62
CA TRP A 728 31.48 25.34 9.71
C TRP A 728 30.83 24.74 10.96
N ILE A 729 31.25 23.53 11.37
CA ILE A 729 30.89 22.97 12.67
C ILE A 729 31.37 23.89 13.80
N GLN A 730 32.57 24.44 13.70
CA GLN A 730 33.10 25.39 14.69
C GLN A 730 32.26 26.67 14.73
N VAL A 731 31.86 27.22 13.59
CA VAL A 731 30.93 28.36 13.52
C VAL A 731 29.60 28.03 14.20
N SER A 732 29.04 26.84 13.98
CA SER A 732 27.79 26.40 14.63
C SER A 732 27.94 26.32 16.15
N ARG A 733 29.00 25.65 16.63
CA ARG A 733 29.31 25.51 18.06
C ARG A 733 29.54 26.84 18.75
N ASP A 734 30.28 27.74 18.12
CA ASP A 734 30.55 29.05 18.70
C ASP A 734 29.28 29.93 18.72
N ASN A 735 28.46 29.87 17.66
CA ASN A 735 27.16 30.54 17.62
C ASN A 735 26.22 30.00 18.69
N PHE A 736 26.15 28.67 18.85
CA PHE A 736 25.40 28.01 19.91
C PHE A 736 25.83 28.52 21.28
N LYS A 737 27.15 28.47 21.58
CA LYS A 737 27.72 28.96 22.85
C LYS A 737 27.37 30.42 23.15
N ASP A 738 27.35 31.28 22.14
CA ASP A 738 26.99 32.69 22.31
C ASP A 738 25.48 32.89 22.52
N MET A 739 24.64 32.11 21.83
CA MET A 739 23.19 32.17 21.94
C MET A 739 22.66 31.52 23.23
N THR A 740 23.33 30.49 23.76
CA THR A 740 23.03 29.90 25.08
C THR A 740 23.03 30.96 26.19
N LYS A 741 23.93 31.94 26.12
CA LYS A 741 23.99 33.06 27.09
C LYS A 741 22.75 33.96 27.05
N MET A 742 21.94 33.88 25.99
CA MET A 742 20.71 34.65 25.82
C MET A 742 19.47 33.88 26.31
N VAL A 743 19.63 32.61 26.69
CA VAL A 743 18.57 31.79 27.31
C VAL A 743 18.62 32.01 28.82
N ILE A 744 17.57 32.61 29.37
CA ILE A 744 17.48 32.94 30.81
C ILE A 744 16.81 31.81 31.60
N ASP A 745 16.01 30.99 30.91
CA ASP A 745 15.21 29.91 31.51
C ASP A 745 15.90 28.56 31.31
N GLU A 746 16.25 27.89 32.40
CA GLU A 746 16.93 26.59 32.39
C GLU A 746 16.10 25.51 31.69
N ASP A 747 14.77 25.56 31.75
CA ASP A 747 13.91 24.53 31.14
C ASP A 747 13.87 24.63 29.61
N PHE A 748 14.13 25.81 29.06
CA PHE A 748 14.26 26.04 27.62
C PHE A 748 15.70 25.87 27.10
N LEU A 749 16.69 25.87 27.99
CA LEU A 749 18.08 25.62 27.64
C LEU A 749 18.29 24.17 27.19
N ASP A 750 17.60 23.21 27.81
CA ASP A 750 17.61 21.80 27.42
C ASP A 750 17.04 21.63 26.00
N LEU A 751 15.91 22.28 25.70
CA LEU A 751 15.29 22.26 24.37
C LEU A 751 16.20 22.87 23.29
N PHE A 752 16.87 23.99 23.60
CA PHE A 752 17.83 24.63 22.69
C PHE A 752 19.06 23.75 22.45
N SER A 753 19.54 23.07 23.49
CA SER A 753 20.68 22.15 23.39
C SER A 753 20.35 20.93 22.52
N LEU A 754 19.15 20.37 22.69
CA LEU A 754 18.67 19.25 21.88
C LEU A 754 18.48 19.63 20.41
N ALA A 755 18.00 20.84 20.12
CA ALA A 755 17.87 21.32 18.74
C ALA A 755 19.23 21.43 18.02
N GLU A 756 20.28 21.85 18.74
CA GLU A 756 21.64 21.87 18.19
C GLU A 756 22.25 20.47 18.08
N GLU A 757 21.98 19.58 19.04
CA GLU A 757 22.37 18.17 19.00
C GLU A 757 21.74 17.47 17.79
N PHE A 758 20.44 17.69 17.55
CA PHE A 758 19.74 17.25 16.35
C PHE A 758 20.40 17.78 15.07
N TYR A 759 20.64 19.10 14.96
CA TYR A 759 21.35 19.69 13.81
C TYR A 759 22.71 19.02 13.54
N GLN A 760 23.48 18.73 14.60
CA GLN A 760 24.77 18.09 14.48
C GLN A 760 24.70 16.64 14.00
N GLN A 761 23.58 15.94 14.22
CA GLN A 761 23.37 14.60 13.68
C GLN A 761 22.99 14.67 12.21
N ILE A 762 22.06 15.56 11.83
CA ILE A 762 21.50 15.59 10.47
C ILE A 762 22.49 16.11 9.42
N VAL A 763 23.42 17.00 9.79
CA VAL A 763 24.38 17.62 8.84
C VAL A 763 25.36 16.60 8.25
N ARG A 764 25.59 15.48 8.95
CA ARG A 764 26.53 14.41 8.58
C ARG A 764 25.93 13.39 7.62
N LEU A 765 24.60 13.28 7.62
CA LEU A 765 23.87 12.22 6.93
C LEU A 765 23.98 12.27 5.40
N PRO A 766 24.04 13.44 4.73
CA PRO A 766 24.31 13.49 3.29
C PRO A 766 25.64 12.82 2.91
N ALA A 767 26.65 12.87 3.78
CA ALA A 767 27.92 12.19 3.54
C ALA A 767 27.78 10.66 3.65
N HIS A 768 27.04 10.17 4.65
CA HIS A 768 26.72 8.74 4.74
C HIS A 768 25.96 8.28 3.50
N PHE A 769 24.97 9.06 3.05
CA PHE A 769 24.22 8.74 1.85
C PHE A 769 25.09 8.63 0.60
N ALA A 770 25.96 9.62 0.37
CA ALA A 770 26.90 9.63 -0.73
C ALA A 770 27.91 8.45 -0.68
N ASP A 771 28.39 8.11 0.51
CA ASP A 771 29.33 6.98 0.72
C ASP A 771 28.70 5.64 0.32
N ILE A 772 27.44 5.40 0.69
CA ILE A 772 26.75 4.15 0.35
C ILE A 772 26.50 4.07 -1.16
N ARG A 773 26.12 5.19 -1.81
CA ARG A 773 25.91 5.29 -3.27
C ARG A 773 27.17 4.98 -4.08
N SER A 774 28.34 5.37 -3.57
CA SER A 774 29.61 5.26 -4.29
C SER A 774 30.69 4.55 -3.45
N LEU A 775 30.40 3.31 -3.03
CA LEU A 775 31.28 2.52 -2.16
C LEU A 775 32.73 2.43 -2.64
N SER A 776 32.94 2.31 -3.96
CA SER A 776 34.27 2.18 -4.57
C SER A 776 35.06 3.49 -4.58
N ALA A 777 34.38 4.64 -4.69
CA ALA A 777 35.00 5.96 -4.60
C ALA A 777 35.24 6.36 -3.14
N ALA A 778 34.26 6.13 -2.26
CA ALA A 778 34.36 6.41 -0.83
C ALA A 778 35.57 5.71 -0.19
N ARG A 779 35.76 4.41 -0.50
CA ARG A 779 36.92 3.64 -0.03
C ARG A 779 38.28 4.22 -0.49
N LYS A 780 38.36 4.84 -1.68
CA LYS A 780 39.61 5.44 -2.21
C LYS A 780 39.97 6.77 -1.53
N HIS A 781 38.97 7.48 -1.01
CA HIS A 781 39.15 8.79 -0.37
C HIS A 781 39.42 8.68 1.14
N GLU A 782 39.13 7.54 1.75
CA GLU A 782 39.35 7.31 3.18
C GLU A 782 40.84 7.11 3.49
N LYS A 783 41.34 7.81 4.52
CA LYS A 783 42.77 7.78 4.88
C LYS A 783 43.20 6.48 5.57
N THR A 784 42.25 5.67 6.01
CA THR A 784 42.46 4.37 6.64
C THR A 784 42.30 3.27 5.60
N ASP A 785 43.36 2.51 5.35
CA ASP A 785 43.39 1.47 4.33
C ASP A 785 42.62 0.23 4.83
N PHE A 786 41.36 0.07 4.39
CA PHE A 786 40.55 -1.10 4.75
C PHE A 786 41.02 -2.32 3.95
N SER A 787 41.39 -3.38 4.67
CA SER A 787 41.97 -4.61 4.12
C SER A 787 41.05 -5.36 3.13
N SER A 788 39.73 -5.14 3.19
CA SER A 788 38.76 -5.74 2.26
C SER A 788 37.48 -4.89 2.09
N PRO A 789 36.74 -5.01 0.96
CA PRO A 789 35.45 -4.34 0.77
C PRO A 789 34.40 -4.61 1.87
N PRO A 790 34.26 -5.84 2.40
CA PRO A 790 33.36 -6.12 3.52
C PRO A 790 33.68 -5.33 4.80
N ALA A 791 34.96 -5.07 5.08
CA ALA A 791 35.37 -4.32 6.28
C ALA A 791 34.94 -2.84 6.20
N PHE A 792 35.02 -2.22 5.02
CA PHE A 792 34.55 -0.85 4.80
C PHE A 792 33.02 -0.75 4.90
N ILE A 793 32.29 -1.73 4.33
CA ILE A 793 30.83 -1.78 4.40
C ILE A 793 30.35 -1.99 5.86
N GLN A 794 31.06 -2.79 6.66
CA GLN A 794 30.79 -2.94 8.10
C GLN A 794 31.03 -1.64 8.88
N GLU A 795 32.08 -0.88 8.56
CA GLU A 795 32.31 0.43 9.19
C GLU A 795 31.26 1.47 8.78
N LEU A 796 30.83 1.46 7.50
CA LEU A 796 29.73 2.31 7.04
C LEU A 796 28.41 1.95 7.72
N MET A 797 28.10 0.65 7.87
CA MET A 797 26.98 0.16 8.69
C MET A 797 27.06 0.66 10.12
N ARG A 798 28.24 0.58 10.76
CA ARG A 798 28.45 1.07 12.11
C ARG A 798 28.17 2.58 12.23
N ARG A 799 28.62 3.38 11.27
CA ARG A 799 28.37 4.85 11.22
C ARG A 799 26.88 5.18 11.13
N VAL A 800 26.15 4.50 10.24
CA VAL A 800 24.69 4.71 10.05
C VAL A 800 23.91 4.25 11.28
N VAL A 801 24.22 3.07 11.83
CA VAL A 801 23.58 2.55 13.06
C VAL A 801 23.85 3.46 14.25
N THR A 802 25.06 3.98 14.40
CA THR A 802 25.40 4.95 15.47
C THR A 802 24.54 6.21 15.33
N SER A 803 24.45 6.77 14.12
CA SER A 803 23.62 7.96 13.86
C SER A 803 22.14 7.71 14.16
N ARG A 804 21.63 6.49 13.90
CA ARG A 804 20.26 6.08 14.26
C ARG A 804 20.04 6.04 15.78
N VAL A 805 20.97 5.45 16.51
CA VAL A 805 20.90 5.35 17.98
C VAL A 805 20.96 6.73 18.62
N ASP A 806 21.89 7.58 18.17
CA ASP A 806 22.04 8.96 18.66
C ASP A 806 20.77 9.78 18.39
N LEU A 807 20.16 9.62 17.21
CA LEU A 807 18.93 10.30 16.86
C LEU A 807 17.74 9.87 17.72
N LYS A 808 17.57 8.56 17.97
CA LYS A 808 16.54 8.02 18.87
C LYS A 808 16.71 8.54 20.30
N SER A 809 17.95 8.57 20.80
CA SER A 809 18.29 9.12 22.12
C SER A 809 17.96 10.62 22.21
N CYS A 810 18.28 11.38 21.17
CA CYS A 810 17.96 12.80 21.08
C CYS A 810 16.43 13.03 21.06
N PHE A 811 15.68 12.22 20.32
CA PHE A 811 14.21 12.31 20.24
C PHE A 811 13.53 11.99 21.58
N ALA A 812 13.94 10.92 22.27
CA ALA A 812 13.39 10.57 23.58
C ALA A 812 13.62 11.68 24.64
N ARG A 813 14.81 12.30 24.61
CA ARG A 813 15.14 13.46 25.46
C ARG A 813 14.33 14.70 25.08
N PHE A 814 14.04 14.88 23.79
CA PHE A 814 13.19 15.95 23.28
C PHE A 814 11.75 15.79 23.78
N GLU A 815 11.16 14.60 23.69
CA GLU A 815 9.83 14.30 24.24
C GLU A 815 9.78 14.55 25.77
N GLY A 816 10.79 14.12 26.51
CA GLY A 816 10.91 14.40 27.94
C GLY A 816 10.93 15.90 28.27
N CYS A 817 11.62 16.71 27.45
CA CYS A 817 11.64 18.17 27.60
C CYS A 817 10.27 18.80 27.30
N LEU A 818 9.56 18.31 26.27
CA LEU A 818 8.21 18.79 25.94
C LEU A 818 7.22 18.49 27.07
N MET A 819 7.30 17.30 27.68
CA MET A 819 6.47 16.94 28.84
C MET A 819 6.79 17.83 30.05
N LYS A 820 8.07 18.10 30.34
CA LYS A 820 8.50 19.01 31.42
C LYS A 820 7.98 20.44 31.22
N LEU A 821 7.97 20.91 29.97
CA LEU A 821 7.42 22.22 29.57
C LEU A 821 5.89 22.23 29.44
N ASN A 822 5.21 21.13 29.79
CA ASN A 822 3.76 20.93 29.70
C ASN A 822 3.17 21.14 28.30
N TYR A 823 3.97 20.86 27.26
CA TYR A 823 3.47 20.74 25.89
C TYR A 823 2.89 19.34 25.69
N ARG A 824 1.57 19.26 25.49
CA ARG A 824 0.84 17.99 25.28
C ARG A 824 0.62 17.71 23.81
N TRP A 825 0.97 16.54 23.33
CA TRP A 825 0.55 16.09 21.99
C TRP A 825 -0.36 14.88 22.13
N THR A 826 -1.16 14.63 21.10
CA THR A 826 -1.98 13.42 21.00
C THR A 826 -1.40 12.55 19.91
N SER A 827 -1.04 11.31 20.22
CA SER A 827 -0.65 10.35 19.20
C SER A 827 -1.81 9.44 18.83
N TYR A 828 -1.89 9.04 17.56
CA TYR A 828 -2.81 8.01 17.08
C TYR A 828 -2.01 6.92 16.41
N ASP A 829 -2.40 5.68 16.60
CA ASP A 829 -1.73 4.58 15.92
C ASP A 829 -2.07 4.59 14.43
N SER A 830 -1.07 4.20 13.67
CA SER A 830 -1.12 4.11 12.23
C SER A 830 -1.02 2.66 11.82
N ASP A 831 -1.79 2.28 10.80
CA ASP A 831 -1.67 0.95 10.22
C ASP A 831 -0.39 0.80 9.37
N ASP A 832 0.33 1.90 9.12
CA ASP A 832 1.60 1.93 8.40
C ASP A 832 2.73 1.21 9.19
N PRO A 833 3.42 0.22 8.58
CA PRO A 833 4.46 -0.57 9.23
C PRO A 833 5.77 0.20 9.53
N LEU A 834 5.96 1.38 8.93
CA LEU A 834 7.13 2.26 9.08
C LEU A 834 6.84 3.48 9.96
N ILE A 835 5.64 4.05 9.86
CA ILE A 835 5.18 5.19 10.65
C ILE A 835 4.04 4.69 11.53
N THR A 836 4.36 4.29 12.75
CA THR A 836 3.38 3.59 13.60
C THR A 836 2.55 4.51 14.46
N LYS A 837 2.92 5.80 14.52
CA LYS A 837 2.17 6.82 15.25
C LYS A 837 2.07 8.12 14.46
N TYR A 838 0.85 8.58 14.26
CA TYR A 838 0.52 9.95 13.92
C TYR A 838 0.55 10.80 15.18
N TYR A 839 0.98 12.05 15.08
CA TYR A 839 1.04 12.98 16.21
C TYR A 839 0.26 14.25 15.86
N THR A 840 -0.60 14.68 16.77
CA THR A 840 -1.27 15.98 16.74
C THR A 840 -0.59 16.88 17.75
N PHE A 841 -0.08 18.00 17.27
CA PHE A 841 0.80 18.87 18.04
C PHE A 841 0.12 20.19 18.42
N VAL A 842 0.45 20.72 19.60
CA VAL A 842 -0.06 22.02 20.08
C VAL A 842 0.34 23.18 19.18
N ASN A 843 1.51 23.07 18.54
CA ASN A 843 2.05 24.13 17.72
C ASN A 843 2.98 23.62 16.61
N VAL A 844 3.15 24.47 15.60
CA VAL A 844 3.91 24.20 14.37
C VAL A 844 5.38 23.87 14.64
N PHE A 845 6.02 24.52 15.62
CA PHE A 845 7.43 24.25 15.92
C PHE A 845 7.66 22.82 16.41
N ILE A 846 6.81 22.35 17.34
CA ILE A 846 6.86 20.98 17.85
C ILE A 846 6.50 20.00 16.73
N ALA A 847 5.48 20.32 15.92
CA ALA A 847 5.08 19.50 14.78
C ALA A 847 6.24 19.29 13.81
N SER A 848 6.83 20.37 13.30
CA SER A 848 7.93 20.31 12.35
C SER A 848 9.17 19.63 12.94
N SER A 849 9.45 19.80 14.23
CA SER A 849 10.57 19.14 14.89
C SER A 849 10.35 17.62 14.96
N CYS A 850 9.21 17.16 15.48
CA CYS A 850 8.88 15.74 15.59
C CYS A 850 8.81 15.06 14.22
N THR A 851 8.17 15.68 13.22
CA THR A 851 8.15 15.13 11.86
C THR A 851 9.56 15.07 11.26
N GLY A 852 10.41 16.08 11.52
CA GLY A 852 11.82 16.07 11.13
C GLY A 852 12.61 14.91 11.75
N PHE A 853 12.40 14.59 13.04
CA PHE A 853 13.01 13.43 13.69
C PHE A 853 12.59 12.10 13.03
N TRP A 854 11.30 11.92 12.77
CA TRP A 854 10.76 10.70 12.15
C TRP A 854 11.25 10.49 10.72
N ASN A 855 11.24 11.53 9.89
CA ASN A 855 11.73 11.46 8.50
C ASN A 855 13.19 10.99 8.45
N ILE A 856 14.02 11.54 9.34
CA ILE A 856 15.44 11.22 9.37
C ILE A 856 15.69 9.82 9.94
N LEU A 857 14.87 9.38 10.89
CA LEU A 857 14.89 8.01 11.38
C LEU A 857 14.54 7.00 10.27
N MET A 858 13.59 7.33 9.40
CA MET A 858 13.25 6.51 8.22
C MET A 858 14.39 6.43 7.22
N ILE A 859 15.02 7.56 6.89
CA ILE A 859 16.20 7.61 6.02
C ILE A 859 17.31 6.69 6.57
N LEU A 860 17.58 6.75 7.88
CA LEU A 860 18.58 5.90 8.53
C LEU A 860 18.19 4.42 8.53
N ASN A 861 16.92 4.08 8.74
CA ASN A 861 16.44 2.69 8.66
C ASN A 861 16.68 2.09 7.27
N LEU A 862 16.41 2.86 6.21
CA LEU A 862 16.63 2.37 4.85
C LEU A 862 18.11 2.29 4.47
N MET A 863 18.94 3.23 4.92
CA MET A 863 20.39 3.11 4.77
C MET A 863 20.89 1.80 5.39
N ILE A 864 20.35 1.39 6.54
CA ILE A 864 20.67 0.11 7.20
C ILE A 864 20.18 -1.07 6.36
N ILE A 865 18.93 -1.07 5.90
CA ILE A 865 18.37 -2.13 5.05
C ILE A 865 19.22 -2.32 3.79
N ASN A 866 19.58 -1.22 3.12
CA ASN A 866 20.39 -1.28 1.90
C ASN A 866 21.79 -1.83 2.18
N LEU A 867 22.44 -1.39 3.27
CA LEU A 867 23.72 -1.95 3.68
C LEU A 867 23.61 -3.43 4.07
N GLN A 868 22.49 -3.88 4.64
CA GLN A 868 22.23 -5.30 4.95
C GLN A 868 22.05 -6.15 3.69
N LYS A 869 21.35 -5.61 2.68
CA LYS A 869 21.22 -6.23 1.34
C LYS A 869 22.60 -6.40 0.69
N ILE A 870 23.45 -5.38 0.76
CA ILE A 870 24.83 -5.42 0.24
C ILE A 870 25.69 -6.49 0.95
N ILE A 871 25.46 -6.77 2.23
CA ILE A 871 26.18 -7.80 3.01
C ILE A 871 25.54 -9.20 2.84
N GLY A 872 24.39 -9.32 2.18
CA GLY A 872 23.68 -10.60 1.98
C GLY A 872 23.03 -11.14 3.26
N GLN A 873 22.55 -10.25 4.14
CA GLN A 873 21.88 -10.60 5.41
C GLN A 873 20.53 -9.89 5.50
N GLU A 874 19.51 -10.35 4.76
CA GLU A 874 18.16 -9.75 4.80
C GLU A 874 17.43 -10.09 6.12
N GLN A 875 17.00 -9.06 6.85
CA GLN A 875 16.13 -9.13 8.03
C GLN A 875 15.01 -8.07 7.95
N GLU A 876 14.31 -7.97 6.80
CA GLU A 876 13.24 -6.98 6.58
C GLU A 876 12.12 -7.02 7.65
N SER A 877 11.85 -8.20 8.23
CA SER A 877 10.84 -8.37 9.28
C SER A 877 11.19 -7.74 10.63
N SER A 878 12.47 -7.47 10.93
CA SER A 878 12.86 -6.94 12.25
C SER A 878 12.58 -5.43 12.40
N LEU A 879 12.51 -4.68 11.30
CA LEU A 879 12.35 -3.22 11.33
C LEU A 879 10.87 -2.78 11.32
N VAL A 880 9.99 -3.57 10.69
CA VAL A 880 8.52 -3.41 10.74
C VAL A 880 7.97 -3.76 12.13
N ILE A 881 8.54 -4.79 12.75
CA ILE A 881 8.21 -5.20 14.12
C ILE A 881 8.71 -4.15 15.14
N GLU A 882 9.92 -3.60 14.95
CA GLU A 882 10.50 -2.58 15.85
C GLU A 882 9.72 -1.24 15.91
N ASN A 883 8.90 -0.90 14.92
CA ASN A 883 8.16 0.36 14.95
C ASN A 883 6.80 0.25 15.70
N ARG A 884 6.11 -0.90 15.67
CA ARG A 884 4.83 -1.08 16.42
C ARG A 884 5.05 -1.43 17.90
N GLU A 885 6.25 -1.87 18.25
CA GLU A 885 6.55 -2.49 19.54
C GLU A 885 6.40 -1.54 20.74
N TYR A 886 6.79 -0.27 20.68
CA TYR A 886 6.85 0.56 21.91
C TYR A 886 5.50 0.93 22.55
N ALA A 887 4.38 0.80 21.84
CA ALA A 887 3.07 1.21 22.36
C ALA A 887 2.48 0.19 23.36
N LEU A 888 2.56 -1.10 23.00
CA LEU A 888 2.02 -2.25 23.74
C LEU A 888 3.10 -3.05 24.48
N ASP A 889 4.36 -2.61 24.41
CA ASP A 889 5.47 -3.25 25.10
C ASP A 889 5.44 -3.01 26.60
N VAL A 890 5.80 -4.05 27.34
CA VAL A 890 6.14 -3.97 28.76
C VAL A 890 7.63 -4.20 28.92
N ARG A 891 8.28 -3.37 29.75
CA ARG A 891 9.63 -3.65 30.23
C ARG A 891 9.52 -4.45 31.52
N ILE A 892 10.17 -5.60 31.53
CA ILE A 892 10.14 -6.58 32.61
C ILE A 892 11.53 -6.66 33.22
N LEU A 893 11.63 -6.44 34.53
CA LEU A 893 12.79 -6.86 35.30
C LEU A 893 12.74 -8.37 35.43
N ASN A 894 13.55 -9.05 34.62
CA ASN A 894 13.62 -10.49 34.54
C ASN A 894 14.43 -11.05 35.71
N LEU A 895 13.75 -11.79 36.58
CA LEU A 895 14.36 -12.35 37.80
C LEU A 895 14.78 -13.81 37.60
N TRP A 896 13.98 -14.58 36.87
CA TRP A 896 14.15 -16.01 36.69
C TRP A 896 14.00 -16.40 35.23
N THR A 897 14.89 -17.28 34.76
CA THR A 897 14.76 -17.93 33.46
C THR A 897 14.90 -19.43 33.61
N CYS A 898 14.59 -20.15 32.53
CA CYS A 898 14.64 -21.59 32.51
C CYS A 898 15.28 -22.09 31.21
N SER A 899 16.33 -22.90 31.32
CA SER A 899 17.03 -23.42 30.15
C SER A 899 16.23 -24.46 29.38
N THR A 900 16.43 -24.49 28.07
CA THR A 900 15.78 -25.36 27.09
C THR A 900 16.83 -26.12 26.26
N PRO A 901 16.45 -27.24 25.61
CA PRO A 901 17.32 -27.89 24.63
C PRO A 901 17.76 -26.97 23.49
N LEU A 902 16.95 -25.96 23.13
CA LEU A 902 17.32 -24.97 22.11
C LEU A 902 18.54 -24.16 22.52
N ASP A 903 18.66 -23.77 23.80
CA ASP A 903 19.83 -23.05 24.31
C ASP A 903 21.12 -23.87 24.10
N LEU A 904 21.02 -25.20 24.23
CA LEU A 904 22.14 -26.10 23.96
C LEU A 904 22.44 -26.20 22.45
N HIS A 905 21.41 -26.31 21.60
CA HIS A 905 21.58 -26.33 20.15
C HIS A 905 22.20 -25.02 19.62
N GLN A 906 21.82 -23.89 20.22
CA GLN A 906 22.40 -22.58 19.96
C GLN A 906 23.86 -22.51 20.41
N ALA A 907 24.15 -22.90 21.67
CA ALA A 907 25.49 -22.83 22.23
C ALA A 907 26.51 -23.77 21.57
N ASP A 908 26.12 -25.01 21.27
CA ASP A 908 27.05 -26.04 20.80
C ASP A 908 26.96 -26.26 19.27
N GLY A 909 25.76 -26.09 18.71
CA GLY A 909 25.48 -26.30 17.29
C GLY A 909 25.43 -25.03 16.45
N HIS A 910 25.48 -23.84 17.06
CA HIS A 910 25.29 -22.55 16.39
C HIS A 910 23.95 -22.46 15.64
N LEU A 911 22.97 -23.27 16.06
CA LEU A 911 21.67 -23.34 15.42
C LEU A 911 20.94 -22.01 15.66
N LEU A 912 20.65 -21.26 14.59
CA LEU A 912 19.97 -19.97 14.67
C LEU A 912 20.69 -18.92 15.55
N VAL A 913 22.03 -18.95 15.57
CA VAL A 913 22.85 -17.96 16.30
C VAL A 913 23.71 -17.13 15.34
N LYS A 914 23.64 -15.80 15.48
CA LYS A 914 24.52 -14.85 14.80
C LYS A 914 25.23 -13.97 15.84
N ALA A 915 26.44 -14.35 16.24
CA ALA A 915 27.17 -13.68 17.32
C ALA A 915 27.62 -12.24 16.93
N PRO A 916 27.60 -11.26 17.85
CA PRO A 916 27.15 -11.37 19.25
C PRO A 916 25.62 -11.38 19.38
N GLN A 917 25.11 -12.25 20.26
CA GLN A 917 23.67 -12.44 20.48
C GLN A 917 23.41 -12.86 21.93
N VAL A 918 22.38 -12.27 22.56
CA VAL A 918 21.83 -12.72 23.86
C VAL A 918 20.97 -13.96 23.61
N LEU A 919 21.05 -14.95 24.50
CA LEU A 919 20.30 -16.21 24.42
C LEU A 919 19.17 -16.27 25.44
N GLY A 920 18.40 -17.36 25.40
CA GLY A 920 17.29 -17.60 26.30
C GLY A 920 15.99 -16.98 25.83
N ASP A 921 14.92 -17.76 25.91
CA ASP A 921 13.61 -17.36 25.38
C ASP A 921 12.48 -17.41 26.42
N GLY A 922 12.79 -17.67 27.69
CA GLY A 922 11.80 -17.78 28.76
C GLY A 922 12.02 -16.75 29.86
N VAL A 923 11.05 -15.87 30.09
CA VAL A 923 11.09 -14.79 31.08
C VAL A 923 10.15 -15.09 32.25
N ALA A 924 10.57 -14.76 33.47
CA ALA A 924 9.71 -14.69 34.65
C ALA A 924 10.22 -13.58 35.59
N GLY A 925 9.41 -12.55 35.77
CA GLY A 925 9.85 -11.30 36.40
C GLY A 925 8.73 -10.37 36.81
N VAL A 926 9.07 -9.10 36.95
CA VAL A 926 8.15 -8.03 37.38
C VAL A 926 8.11 -6.95 36.32
N VAL A 927 6.92 -6.50 35.94
CA VAL A 927 6.75 -5.35 35.03
C VAL A 927 7.24 -4.08 35.73
N VAL A 928 8.19 -3.38 35.14
CA VAL A 928 8.78 -2.14 35.69
C VAL A 928 8.40 -0.89 34.91
N GLU A 929 7.95 -1.05 33.67
CA GLU A 929 7.49 0.04 32.82
C GLU A 929 6.51 -0.48 31.78
N ASN A 930 5.52 0.35 31.45
CA ASN A 930 4.50 0.06 30.45
C ASN A 930 4.61 1.05 29.30
N GLY A 931 4.43 0.56 28.08
CA GLY A 931 4.08 1.37 26.93
C GLY A 931 2.73 2.08 27.13
N PRO A 932 2.49 3.18 26.40
CA PRO A 932 1.32 4.04 26.56
C PRO A 932 -0.04 3.36 26.30
N GLU A 933 -0.08 2.23 25.60
CA GLU A 933 -1.30 1.49 25.24
C GLU A 933 -1.44 0.15 25.96
N VAL A 934 -0.47 -0.22 26.81
CA VAL A 934 -0.58 -1.42 27.65
C VAL A 934 -1.80 -1.31 28.55
N SER A 935 -2.73 -2.25 28.40
CA SER A 935 -4.01 -2.21 29.13
C SER A 935 -4.26 -3.46 29.99
N HIS A 936 -3.57 -4.57 29.71
CA HIS A 936 -3.72 -5.84 30.43
C HIS A 936 -2.76 -6.00 31.59
N LEU A 937 -1.73 -5.15 31.71
CA LEU A 937 -0.69 -5.24 32.74
C LEU A 937 -0.41 -3.88 33.39
N GLN A 938 0.06 -3.90 34.63
CA GLN A 938 0.47 -2.71 35.37
C GLN A 938 1.89 -2.86 35.91
N VAL A 939 2.59 -1.74 36.07
CA VAL A 939 3.88 -1.71 36.78
C VAL A 939 3.72 -2.33 38.17
N GLY A 940 4.55 -3.33 38.47
CA GLY A 940 4.49 -4.16 39.67
C GLY A 940 3.87 -5.54 39.46
N ASP A 941 3.19 -5.81 38.34
CA ASP A 941 2.64 -7.14 38.05
C ASP A 941 3.77 -8.18 37.89
N LYS A 942 3.62 -9.32 38.56
CA LYS A 942 4.47 -10.50 38.34
C LYS A 942 4.02 -11.20 37.07
N VAL A 943 4.93 -11.39 36.12
CA VAL A 943 4.63 -11.94 34.79
C VAL A 943 5.61 -13.04 34.37
N PHE A 944 5.18 -13.89 33.43
CA PHE A 944 6.00 -14.94 32.85
C PHE A 944 5.60 -15.18 31.38
N GLY A 945 6.55 -15.57 30.53
CA GLY A 945 6.27 -15.73 29.11
C GLY A 945 7.42 -16.31 28.30
N PHE A 946 7.12 -16.57 27.04
CA PHE A 946 8.02 -17.01 25.99
C PHE A 946 8.28 -15.79 25.09
N THR A 947 9.49 -15.24 25.15
CA THR A 947 9.94 -13.99 24.50
C THR A 947 11.22 -14.27 23.70
N TRP A 948 11.23 -14.08 22.38
CA TRP A 948 12.24 -14.72 21.53
C TRP A 948 12.60 -13.96 20.24
N ARG A 949 11.83 -12.94 19.83
CA ARG A 949 11.86 -12.38 18.47
C ARG A 949 13.04 -11.43 18.26
N THR A 950 13.24 -10.50 19.20
CA THR A 950 14.28 -9.46 19.13
C THR A 950 15.37 -9.67 20.18
N GLN A 951 16.46 -8.91 20.14
CA GLN A 951 17.50 -8.99 21.18
C GLN A 951 17.01 -8.46 22.52
N GLN A 952 16.09 -7.48 22.53
CA GLN A 952 15.48 -6.92 23.72
C GLN A 952 14.54 -7.94 24.41
N GLU A 953 14.03 -8.92 23.68
CA GLU A 953 13.16 -9.98 24.21
C GLU A 953 13.91 -11.15 24.86
N LYS A 954 15.21 -11.29 24.62
CA LYS A 954 15.98 -12.46 25.08
C LYS A 954 16.11 -12.47 26.59
N ALA A 955 16.00 -13.64 27.21
CA ALA A 955 15.86 -13.76 28.65
C ALA A 955 17.18 -13.88 29.42
N TYR A 956 18.33 -14.08 28.78
CA TYR A 956 19.62 -14.13 29.53
C TYR A 956 20.18 -12.72 29.77
N GLN A 957 19.30 -11.80 30.19
CA GLN A 957 19.61 -10.42 30.58
C GLN A 957 18.56 -9.90 31.58
N ALA A 958 18.93 -8.87 32.32
CA ALA A 958 18.13 -8.35 33.43
C ALA A 958 16.82 -7.66 33.01
N PHE A 959 16.81 -6.98 31.86
CA PHE A 959 15.60 -6.31 31.35
C PHE A 959 15.17 -6.94 30.04
N VAL A 960 13.92 -7.39 30.00
CA VAL A 960 13.25 -7.91 28.81
C VAL A 960 12.20 -6.90 28.40
N VAL A 961 12.20 -6.49 27.13
CA VAL A 961 11.11 -5.69 26.55
C VAL A 961 10.35 -6.59 25.59
N ALA A 962 9.04 -6.74 25.81
CA ALA A 962 8.19 -7.59 24.99
C ALA A 962 6.74 -7.05 24.99
N PRO A 963 5.95 -7.32 23.94
CA PRO A 963 4.53 -6.97 23.94
C PRO A 963 3.77 -7.64 25.08
N GLU A 964 2.75 -6.96 25.61
CA GLU A 964 1.91 -7.50 26.68
C GLU A 964 1.22 -8.84 26.31
N THR A 965 1.07 -9.15 25.02
CA THR A 965 0.50 -10.42 24.53
C THR A 965 1.42 -11.63 24.71
N LEU A 966 2.74 -11.42 24.86
CA LEU A 966 3.73 -12.50 25.02
C LEU A 966 3.93 -12.93 26.47
N VAL A 967 3.24 -12.31 27.41
CA VAL A 967 3.39 -12.57 28.84
C VAL A 967 2.04 -12.72 29.53
N GLY A 968 1.94 -13.69 30.44
CA GLY A 968 0.79 -13.88 31.31
C GLY A 968 1.10 -13.41 32.73
N ARG A 969 0.08 -12.95 33.45
CA ARG A 969 0.21 -12.67 34.90
C ARG A 969 0.38 -13.98 35.67
N VAL A 970 1.27 -13.98 36.65
CA VAL A 970 1.48 -15.13 37.53
C VAL A 970 0.22 -15.41 38.36
N PRO A 971 -0.38 -16.61 38.27
CA PRO A 971 -1.57 -16.93 39.05
C PRO A 971 -1.30 -16.95 40.56
N GLN A 972 -2.32 -16.62 41.35
CA GLN A 972 -2.20 -16.58 42.80
C GLN A 972 -1.76 -17.94 43.38
N GLY A 973 -0.78 -17.93 44.28
CA GLY A 973 -0.26 -19.14 44.93
C GLY A 973 0.85 -19.87 44.17
N HIS A 974 1.36 -19.29 43.07
CA HIS A 974 2.52 -19.81 42.34
C HIS A 974 3.73 -18.87 42.46
N SER A 975 4.93 -19.44 42.61
CA SER A 975 6.19 -18.69 42.62
C SER A 975 6.72 -18.44 41.21
N LEU A 976 7.52 -17.38 41.03
CA LEU A 976 8.19 -17.07 39.75
C LEU A 976 9.06 -18.22 39.25
N ARG A 977 9.74 -18.92 40.16
CA ARG A 977 10.57 -20.10 39.85
C ARG A 977 9.75 -21.24 39.27
N SER A 978 8.55 -21.48 39.80
CA SER A 978 7.64 -22.53 39.33
C SER A 978 7.12 -22.21 37.93
N VAL A 979 6.60 -20.99 37.71
CA VAL A 979 6.00 -20.60 36.43
C VAL A 979 7.05 -20.41 35.31
N ALA A 980 8.31 -20.10 35.63
CA ALA A 980 9.40 -20.06 34.66
C ALA A 980 9.59 -21.37 33.88
N THR A 981 9.07 -22.49 34.39
CA THR A 981 9.16 -23.81 33.74
C THR A 981 8.15 -24.02 32.62
N VAL A 982 7.14 -23.15 32.49
CA VAL A 982 5.96 -23.36 31.65
C VAL A 982 6.11 -22.85 30.21
N PRO A 983 6.49 -21.58 29.95
CA PRO A 983 6.17 -20.91 28.69
C PRO A 983 6.60 -21.64 27.42
N ASN A 984 7.90 -21.91 27.25
CA ASN A 984 8.43 -22.48 26.00
C ASN A 984 7.74 -23.80 25.65
N ASN A 985 7.69 -24.73 26.61
CA ASN A 985 7.21 -26.08 26.34
C ASN A 985 5.69 -26.19 26.31
N PHE A 986 4.98 -25.33 27.05
CA PHE A 986 3.53 -25.26 26.99
C PHE A 986 3.07 -24.72 25.63
N VAL A 987 3.69 -23.62 25.15
CA VAL A 987 3.43 -23.07 23.81
C VAL A 987 3.74 -24.11 22.74
N THR A 988 4.87 -24.83 22.85
CA THR A 988 5.19 -25.94 21.92
C THR A 988 4.11 -27.02 21.93
N ALA A 989 3.70 -27.50 23.10
CA ALA A 989 2.70 -28.57 23.22
C ALA A 989 1.35 -28.15 22.62
N TRP A 990 0.87 -26.95 22.97
CA TRP A 990 -0.40 -26.44 22.46
C TRP A 990 -0.37 -26.25 20.94
N HIS A 991 0.71 -25.65 20.42
CA HIS A 991 0.89 -25.44 18.99
C HIS A 991 0.96 -26.77 18.22
N THR A 992 1.68 -27.76 18.77
CA THR A 992 1.76 -29.09 18.13
C THR A 992 0.40 -29.77 18.05
N ILE A 993 -0.39 -29.72 19.12
CA ILE A 993 -1.70 -30.37 19.15
C ILE A 993 -2.68 -29.65 18.21
N SER A 994 -2.77 -28.33 18.32
CA SER A 994 -3.78 -27.55 17.59
C SER A 994 -3.46 -27.34 16.11
N PHE A 995 -2.18 -27.15 15.75
CA PHE A 995 -1.77 -26.79 14.39
C PHE A 995 -1.22 -27.99 13.61
N GLU A 996 -0.30 -28.76 14.20
CA GLU A 996 0.37 -29.85 13.48
C GLU A 996 -0.52 -31.11 13.38
N LEU A 997 -1.19 -31.46 14.48
CA LEU A 997 -2.14 -32.58 14.48
C LEU A 997 -3.56 -32.18 14.06
N MET A 998 -3.88 -30.88 14.09
CA MET A 998 -5.18 -30.28 13.77
C MET A 998 -6.31 -30.66 14.75
N PHE A 999 -6.00 -30.81 16.04
CA PHE A 999 -7.02 -31.04 17.05
C PHE A 999 -7.69 -29.71 17.44
N GLU A 1000 -9.02 -29.72 17.54
CA GLU A 1000 -9.75 -28.55 18.00
C GLU A 1000 -9.59 -28.36 19.50
N LEU A 1001 -8.92 -27.28 19.90
CA LEU A 1001 -8.76 -26.87 21.30
C LEU A 1001 -9.52 -25.56 21.58
N PRO A 1002 -10.86 -25.56 21.56
CA PRO A 1002 -11.63 -24.34 21.79
C PRO A 1002 -11.36 -23.80 23.19
N TRP A 1003 -11.27 -22.47 23.31
CA TRP A 1003 -11.09 -21.79 24.59
C TRP A 1003 -12.01 -20.56 24.68
N PRO A 1004 -12.81 -20.43 25.75
CA PRO A 1004 -13.00 -21.39 26.84
C PRO A 1004 -13.59 -22.73 26.39
N LYS A 1005 -13.18 -23.84 27.00
CA LYS A 1005 -13.68 -25.19 26.65
C LYS A 1005 -15.20 -25.29 26.93
N PRO A 1006 -16.05 -25.61 25.93
CA PRO A 1006 -17.48 -25.83 26.14
C PRO A 1006 -17.76 -27.01 27.08
N ALA A 1007 -18.80 -26.90 27.91
CA ALA A 1007 -19.14 -27.93 28.91
C ALA A 1007 -19.42 -29.33 28.32
N ASN A 1008 -20.00 -29.38 27.12
CA ASN A 1008 -20.34 -30.62 26.41
C ASN A 1008 -19.34 -30.97 25.29
N HIS A 1009 -18.11 -30.46 25.35
CA HIS A 1009 -17.10 -30.74 24.32
C HIS A 1009 -16.67 -32.22 24.38
N ILE A 1010 -16.89 -32.93 23.27
CA ILE A 1010 -16.47 -34.31 23.05
C ILE A 1010 -15.56 -34.31 21.82
N PRO A 1011 -14.29 -34.74 21.94
CA PRO A 1011 -13.37 -34.75 20.80
C PRO A 1011 -13.74 -35.83 19.80
N ALA A 1012 -13.68 -35.51 18.50
CA ALA A 1012 -14.00 -36.44 17.42
C ALA A 1012 -13.07 -37.66 17.40
N GLU A 1013 -11.81 -37.45 17.75
CA GLU A 1013 -10.75 -38.48 17.81
C GLU A 1013 -10.54 -39.00 19.24
N GLY A 1014 -11.51 -38.82 20.15
CA GLY A 1014 -11.37 -39.16 21.58
C GLY A 1014 -10.96 -40.62 21.85
N ASP A 1015 -11.41 -41.54 20.99
CA ASP A 1015 -11.12 -42.98 21.06
C ASP A 1015 -9.88 -43.41 20.25
N ASP A 1016 -9.23 -42.50 19.52
CA ASP A 1016 -8.07 -42.85 18.70
C ASP A 1016 -6.79 -42.97 19.54
N ASN A 1017 -5.92 -43.93 19.19
CA ASN A 1017 -4.63 -44.10 19.86
C ASN A 1017 -3.66 -42.97 19.46
N ILE A 1018 -3.24 -42.20 20.47
CA ILE A 1018 -2.30 -41.08 20.33
C ILE A 1018 -0.98 -41.46 21.02
N LEU A 1019 0.11 -41.47 20.26
CA LEU A 1019 1.45 -41.75 20.78
C LEU A 1019 2.19 -40.45 21.12
N ILE A 1020 2.66 -40.31 22.36
CA ILE A 1020 3.59 -39.25 22.76
C ILE A 1020 4.94 -39.90 23.06
N TRP A 1021 5.87 -39.81 22.11
CA TRP A 1021 7.22 -40.31 22.32
C TRP A 1021 8.04 -39.31 23.14
N GLY A 1022 8.62 -39.76 24.25
CA GLY A 1022 9.34 -38.91 25.19
C GLY A 1022 8.44 -38.15 26.18
N GLY A 1023 7.41 -38.81 26.72
CA GLY A 1023 6.44 -38.22 27.64
C GLY A 1023 7.00 -37.62 28.92
N SER A 1024 8.18 -38.06 29.37
CA SER A 1024 8.86 -37.45 30.52
C SER A 1024 9.48 -36.08 30.22
N GLY A 1025 9.63 -35.70 28.94
CA GLY A 1025 10.01 -34.35 28.55
C GLY A 1025 8.89 -33.34 28.82
N SER A 1026 9.23 -32.07 29.02
CA SER A 1026 8.25 -31.04 29.37
C SER A 1026 7.11 -30.90 28.36
N VAL A 1027 7.42 -30.89 27.05
CA VAL A 1027 6.39 -30.85 25.99
C VAL A 1027 5.46 -32.06 26.10
N GLY A 1028 6.03 -33.26 26.30
CA GLY A 1028 5.25 -34.49 26.48
C GLY A 1028 4.34 -34.45 27.71
N GLN A 1029 4.85 -33.96 28.85
CA GLN A 1029 4.05 -33.81 30.07
C GLN A 1029 2.87 -32.84 29.87
N TYR A 1030 3.08 -31.70 29.19
CA TYR A 1030 1.99 -30.76 28.91
C TYR A 1030 1.02 -31.32 27.87
N ALA A 1031 1.51 -31.98 26.81
CA ALA A 1031 0.66 -32.58 25.80
C ALA A 1031 -0.29 -33.64 26.39
N ILE A 1032 0.19 -34.49 27.30
CA ILE A 1032 -0.64 -35.48 27.99
C ILE A 1032 -1.76 -34.80 28.80
N GLN A 1033 -1.42 -33.75 29.56
CA GLN A 1033 -2.39 -33.03 30.41
C GLN A 1033 -3.43 -32.27 29.57
N ILE A 1034 -3.00 -31.59 28.50
CA ILE A 1034 -3.88 -30.87 27.57
C ILE A 1034 -4.86 -31.87 26.92
N LEU A 1035 -4.36 -32.97 26.36
CA LEU A 1035 -5.21 -33.98 25.72
C LEU A 1035 -6.20 -34.60 26.71
N LYS A 1036 -5.77 -34.94 27.93
CA LYS A 1036 -6.67 -35.43 28.99
C LYS A 1036 -7.76 -34.41 29.29
N TYR A 1037 -7.42 -33.12 29.40
CA TYR A 1037 -8.39 -32.06 29.68
C TYR A 1037 -9.44 -31.93 28.59
N TYR A 1038 -9.06 -32.07 27.32
CA TYR A 1038 -10.00 -32.01 26.20
C TYR A 1038 -10.80 -33.31 25.97
N GLY A 1039 -10.49 -34.39 26.70
CA GLY A 1039 -11.29 -35.62 26.71
C GLY A 1039 -10.71 -36.78 25.91
N TYR A 1040 -9.45 -36.68 25.46
CA TYR A 1040 -8.76 -37.78 24.80
C TYR A 1040 -8.30 -38.80 25.84
N THR A 1041 -8.71 -40.06 25.71
CA THR A 1041 -8.48 -41.10 26.74
C THR A 1041 -7.41 -42.12 26.36
N ASN A 1042 -7.08 -42.26 25.07
CA ASN A 1042 -6.20 -43.31 24.55
C ASN A 1042 -4.77 -42.79 24.30
N ILE A 1043 -4.21 -42.13 25.31
CA ILE A 1043 -2.88 -41.53 25.27
C ILE A 1043 -1.84 -42.58 25.67
N ILE A 1044 -0.98 -42.97 24.72
CA ILE A 1044 0.14 -43.90 24.91
C ILE A 1044 1.42 -43.10 24.92
N THR A 1045 2.36 -43.39 25.83
CA THR A 1045 3.61 -42.62 25.88
C THR A 1045 4.84 -43.47 26.14
N THR A 1046 6.00 -42.95 25.72
CA THR A 1046 7.29 -43.56 26.04
C THR A 1046 8.08 -42.71 27.04
N ALA A 1047 8.63 -43.32 28.07
CA ALA A 1047 9.47 -42.69 29.08
C ALA A 1047 10.24 -43.73 29.88
N GLY A 1048 11.33 -43.35 30.55
CA GLY A 1048 11.99 -44.26 31.49
C GLY A 1048 11.05 -44.68 32.64
N LYS A 1049 11.16 -45.93 33.11
CA LYS A 1049 10.29 -46.52 34.16
C LYS A 1049 10.03 -45.64 35.39
N ALA A 1050 11.02 -44.85 35.81
CA ALA A 1050 10.90 -43.94 36.95
C ALA A 1050 9.79 -42.87 36.80
N HIS A 1051 9.37 -42.55 35.56
CA HIS A 1051 8.38 -41.50 35.28
C HIS A 1051 6.97 -42.04 35.02
N HIS A 1052 6.79 -43.35 34.93
CA HIS A 1052 5.53 -43.97 34.48
C HIS A 1052 4.32 -43.61 35.36
N ASP A 1053 4.48 -43.66 36.68
CA ASP A 1053 3.38 -43.36 37.61
C ASP A 1053 2.93 -41.91 37.51
N LYS A 1054 3.87 -40.98 37.32
CA LYS A 1054 3.59 -39.56 37.11
C LYS A 1054 2.84 -39.32 35.80
N LEU A 1055 3.30 -39.94 34.70
CA LEU A 1055 2.65 -39.78 33.39
C LEU A 1055 1.24 -40.38 33.36
N LYS A 1056 1.01 -41.51 34.06
CA LYS A 1056 -0.33 -42.07 34.25
C LYS A 1056 -1.25 -41.13 35.02
N ARG A 1057 -0.76 -40.49 36.09
CA ARG A 1057 -1.51 -39.45 36.82
C ARG A 1057 -1.90 -38.28 35.91
N TYR A 1058 -0.98 -37.84 35.04
CA TYR A 1058 -1.21 -36.78 34.07
C TYR A 1058 -2.20 -37.15 32.97
N GLY A 1059 -2.37 -38.43 32.64
CA GLY A 1059 -3.38 -38.88 31.68
C GLY A 1059 -2.96 -40.01 30.73
N ALA A 1060 -1.72 -40.48 30.80
CA ALA A 1060 -1.29 -41.59 29.97
C ALA A 1060 -2.02 -42.88 30.36
N ARG A 1061 -2.65 -43.53 29.39
CA ARG A 1061 -3.28 -44.85 29.53
C ARG A 1061 -2.24 -45.97 29.63
N ALA A 1062 -1.16 -45.85 28.87
CA ALA A 1062 -0.06 -46.80 28.88
C ALA A 1062 1.30 -46.08 28.76
N CYS A 1063 2.31 -46.61 29.45
CA CYS A 1063 3.68 -46.11 29.40
C CYS A 1063 4.64 -47.24 29.06
N PHE A 1064 5.56 -46.99 28.11
CA PHE A 1064 6.57 -47.95 27.68
C PHE A 1064 7.97 -47.37 27.89
N ASP A 1065 8.92 -48.21 28.29
CA ASP A 1065 10.32 -47.77 28.40
C ASP A 1065 10.98 -47.86 27.02
N TYR A 1066 11.33 -46.71 26.44
CA TYR A 1066 11.96 -46.65 25.12
C TYR A 1066 13.37 -47.29 25.08
N ARG A 1067 13.92 -47.67 26.24
CA ARG A 1067 15.21 -48.38 26.35
C ARG A 1067 15.06 -49.89 26.29
N ASP A 1068 13.85 -50.41 26.45
CA ASP A 1068 13.58 -51.85 26.34
C ASP A 1068 13.70 -52.27 24.86
N ALA A 1069 14.38 -53.39 24.59
CA ALA A 1069 14.74 -53.80 23.22
C ALA A 1069 13.53 -54.14 22.34
N ASP A 1070 12.40 -54.48 22.97
CA ASP A 1070 11.12 -54.85 22.37
C ASP A 1070 10.07 -53.73 22.48
N ALA A 1071 10.48 -52.48 22.77
CA ALA A 1071 9.54 -51.37 22.97
C ALA A 1071 8.64 -51.10 21.75
N VAL A 1072 9.17 -51.24 20.52
CA VAL A 1072 8.40 -51.06 19.27
C VAL A 1072 7.33 -52.13 19.14
N GLU A 1073 7.70 -53.39 19.38
CA GLU A 1073 6.82 -54.57 19.33
C GLU A 1073 5.76 -54.51 20.42
N ALA A 1074 6.13 -54.11 21.64
CA ALA A 1074 5.22 -53.97 22.77
C ALA A 1074 4.15 -52.88 22.53
N ILE A 1075 4.54 -51.74 21.95
CA ILE A 1075 3.59 -50.66 21.61
C ILE A 1075 2.63 -51.13 20.51
N ARG A 1076 3.13 -51.79 19.46
CA ARG A 1076 2.29 -52.35 18.39
C ARG A 1076 1.34 -53.44 18.90
N GLY A 1077 1.82 -54.29 19.82
CA GLY A 1077 1.01 -55.30 20.47
C GLY A 1077 -0.12 -54.70 21.33
N HIS A 1078 0.13 -53.56 21.97
CA HIS A 1078 -0.87 -52.85 22.77
C HIS A 1078 -1.97 -52.20 21.93
N THR A 1079 -1.62 -51.65 20.75
CA THR A 1079 -2.58 -50.96 19.87
C THR A 1079 -3.32 -51.90 18.92
N GLY A 1080 -2.77 -53.09 18.67
CA GLY A 1080 -3.40 -54.13 17.84
C GLY A 1080 -3.72 -53.64 16.43
N GLU A 1081 -4.86 -54.07 15.88
CA GLU A 1081 -5.30 -53.69 14.52
C GLU A 1081 -5.71 -52.22 14.40
N GLN A 1082 -6.07 -51.54 15.50
CA GLN A 1082 -6.43 -50.12 15.47
C GLN A 1082 -5.24 -49.22 15.13
N GLY A 1083 -4.01 -49.68 15.42
CA GLY A 1083 -2.79 -48.94 15.14
C GLY A 1083 -2.70 -47.59 15.87
N ILE A 1084 -1.79 -46.73 15.43
CA ILE A 1084 -1.61 -45.37 15.94
C ILE A 1084 -1.94 -44.39 14.82
N LYS A 1085 -2.88 -43.47 15.07
CA LYS A 1085 -3.29 -42.46 14.08
C LYS A 1085 -2.56 -41.14 14.26
N TYR A 1086 -2.17 -40.80 15.48
CA TYR A 1086 -1.49 -39.54 15.79
C TYR A 1086 -0.26 -39.82 16.65
N ALA A 1087 0.86 -39.20 16.30
CA ALA A 1087 2.07 -39.27 17.12
C ALA A 1087 2.74 -37.91 17.28
N ILE A 1088 3.28 -37.65 18.47
CA ILE A 1088 4.12 -36.51 18.80
C ILE A 1088 5.49 -37.03 19.25
N ASP A 1089 6.55 -36.68 18.53
CA ASP A 1089 7.93 -36.91 18.96
C ASP A 1089 8.48 -35.68 19.68
N CYS A 1090 8.55 -35.77 21.01
CA CYS A 1090 9.06 -34.70 21.86
C CYS A 1090 10.60 -34.66 21.97
N ILE A 1091 11.30 -35.58 21.30
CA ILE A 1091 12.76 -35.76 21.42
C ILE A 1091 13.48 -35.38 20.13
N GLY A 1092 12.91 -35.69 18.96
CA GLY A 1092 13.50 -35.36 17.66
C GLY A 1092 14.81 -36.11 17.37
N SER A 1093 15.11 -37.21 18.04
CA SER A 1093 16.32 -38.00 17.79
C SER A 1093 16.12 -38.94 16.60
N LEU A 1094 16.98 -38.83 15.58
CA LEU A 1094 16.91 -39.68 14.38
C LEU A 1094 16.82 -41.18 14.74
N ARG A 1095 17.77 -41.66 15.57
CA ARG A 1095 17.85 -43.06 15.98
C ARG A 1095 17.03 -43.36 17.23
N GLY A 1096 16.90 -42.40 18.14
CA GLY A 1096 16.26 -42.59 19.44
C GLY A 1096 14.74 -42.44 19.43
N SER A 1097 14.15 -41.82 18.40
CA SER A 1097 12.71 -41.59 18.33
C SER A 1097 12.14 -41.68 16.91
N VAL A 1098 12.65 -40.92 15.95
CA VAL A 1098 12.05 -40.82 14.59
C VAL A 1098 11.99 -42.18 13.88
N GLN A 1099 13.11 -42.92 13.85
CA GLN A 1099 13.15 -44.26 13.26
C GLN A 1099 12.28 -45.30 14.01
N PRO A 1100 12.28 -45.38 15.35
CA PRO A 1100 11.30 -46.19 16.08
C PRO A 1100 9.85 -45.83 15.75
N ILE A 1101 9.49 -44.54 15.73
CA ILE A 1101 8.13 -44.09 15.46
C ILE A 1101 7.69 -44.48 14.05
N SER A 1102 8.57 -44.36 13.04
CA SER A 1102 8.25 -44.75 11.66
C SER A 1102 7.95 -46.25 11.50
N LYS A 1103 8.43 -47.10 12.43
CA LYS A 1103 8.10 -48.54 12.49
C LYS A 1103 6.79 -48.83 13.23
N ILE A 1104 6.35 -47.93 14.10
CA ILE A 1104 5.14 -48.08 14.92
C ILE A 1104 3.92 -47.53 14.17
N VAL A 1105 4.06 -46.34 13.58
CA VAL A 1105 2.97 -45.63 12.91
C VAL A 1105 2.89 -46.09 11.46
N THR A 1106 2.00 -47.05 11.19
CA THR A 1106 1.84 -47.65 9.85
C THR A 1106 0.44 -47.46 9.26
N ALA A 1107 -0.49 -46.86 10.01
CA ALA A 1107 -1.86 -46.68 9.57
C ALA A 1107 -1.94 -45.62 8.44
N PRO A 1108 -2.62 -45.90 7.31
CA PRO A 1108 -2.86 -44.89 6.27
C PRO A 1108 -3.64 -43.69 6.83
N GLY A 1109 -3.20 -42.47 6.50
CA GLY A 1109 -3.77 -41.23 7.00
C GLY A 1109 -3.26 -40.79 8.38
N ALA A 1110 -2.36 -41.55 9.01
CA ALA A 1110 -1.78 -41.17 10.29
C ALA A 1110 -0.88 -39.93 10.18
N LYS A 1111 -0.88 -39.09 11.22
CA LYS A 1111 -0.06 -37.88 11.31
C LYS A 1111 1.01 -38.02 12.38
N VAL A 1112 2.22 -37.55 12.08
CA VAL A 1112 3.35 -37.61 13.01
C VAL A 1112 4.01 -36.24 13.10
N ALA A 1113 3.90 -35.59 14.25
CA ALA A 1113 4.53 -34.30 14.51
C ALA A 1113 5.86 -34.50 15.25
N VAL A 1114 6.97 -34.03 14.67
CA VAL A 1114 8.32 -34.17 15.24
C VAL A 1114 8.89 -32.81 15.63
N LEU A 1115 9.24 -32.62 16.91
CA LEU A 1115 9.85 -31.37 17.35
C LEU A 1115 11.21 -31.18 16.68
N LEU A 1116 11.38 -30.07 15.96
CA LEU A 1116 12.63 -29.76 15.29
C LEU A 1116 13.65 -29.08 16.23
N PRO A 1117 14.96 -29.26 15.95
CA PRO A 1117 15.55 -30.01 14.84
C PRO A 1117 15.56 -31.54 15.04
N VAL A 1118 15.63 -32.30 13.95
CA VAL A 1118 15.98 -33.73 14.04
C VAL A 1118 17.47 -33.87 14.34
N ILE A 1119 17.80 -34.44 15.50
CA ILE A 1119 19.16 -34.72 15.95
C ILE A 1119 19.68 -35.95 15.20
N VAL A 1120 20.47 -35.71 14.15
CA VAL A 1120 21.16 -36.76 13.38
C VAL A 1120 22.36 -37.28 14.17
N ARG A 1121 23.07 -36.37 14.85
CA ARG A 1121 24.20 -36.69 15.73
C ARG A 1121 24.26 -35.70 16.88
N ASP A 1122 24.32 -36.23 18.11
CA ASP A 1122 24.51 -35.43 19.32
C ASP A 1122 25.89 -34.72 19.34
N ALA A 1123 25.98 -33.64 20.12
CA ALA A 1123 27.26 -33.04 20.47
C ALA A 1123 28.02 -33.98 21.42
N GLY A 1124 29.35 -34.01 21.33
CA GLY A 1124 30.17 -34.88 22.20
C GLY A 1124 31.64 -34.43 22.27
N GLU A 1125 32.47 -35.24 22.93
CA GLU A 1125 33.93 -35.07 22.97
C GLU A 1125 34.60 -36.40 22.63
N THR A 1126 35.67 -36.35 21.83
CA THR A 1126 36.51 -37.51 21.57
C THR A 1126 37.32 -37.89 22.80
N SER A 1127 37.89 -39.09 22.83
CA SER A 1127 38.87 -39.50 23.85
C SER A 1127 40.13 -38.63 23.90
N SER A 1128 40.36 -37.78 22.90
CA SER A 1128 41.44 -36.78 22.84
C SER A 1128 41.03 -35.38 23.33
N GLY A 1129 39.79 -35.20 23.81
CA GLY A 1129 39.26 -33.90 24.28
C GLY A 1129 38.80 -32.96 23.16
N GLU A 1130 38.68 -33.44 21.92
CA GLU A 1130 38.23 -32.63 20.79
C GLU A 1130 36.70 -32.61 20.70
N ARG A 1131 36.12 -31.41 20.62
CA ARG A 1131 34.67 -31.20 20.69
C ARG A 1131 34.00 -31.54 19.35
N ILE A 1132 33.14 -32.56 19.37
CA ILE A 1132 32.36 -33.02 18.23
C ILE A 1132 31.11 -32.14 18.09
N LYS A 1133 31.03 -31.39 16.99
CA LYS A 1133 29.85 -30.57 16.67
C LYS A 1133 28.62 -31.45 16.39
N PRO A 1134 27.43 -31.09 16.91
CA PRO A 1134 26.20 -31.81 16.59
C PRO A 1134 25.83 -31.69 15.11
N GLN A 1135 25.01 -32.61 14.60
CA GLN A 1135 24.42 -32.55 13.26
C GLN A 1135 22.91 -32.60 13.36
N TYR A 1136 22.25 -31.71 12.63
CA TYR A 1136 20.80 -31.52 12.64
C TYR A 1136 20.23 -31.65 11.22
N SER A 1137 19.00 -32.15 11.13
CA SER A 1137 18.16 -32.06 9.93
C SER A 1137 16.91 -31.25 10.27
N MET A 1138 16.54 -30.33 9.38
CA MET A 1138 15.27 -29.57 9.50
C MET A 1138 14.12 -30.23 8.74
N ASP A 1139 14.41 -31.30 8.00
CA ASP A 1139 13.42 -32.09 7.27
C ASP A 1139 13.25 -33.47 7.91
N VAL A 1140 11.99 -33.80 8.19
CA VAL A 1140 11.55 -35.04 8.85
C VAL A 1140 11.22 -36.13 7.82
N VAL A 1141 10.78 -35.73 6.62
CA VAL A 1141 10.36 -36.67 5.57
C VAL A 1141 11.51 -37.60 5.16
N PRO A 1142 12.74 -37.13 4.85
CA PRO A 1142 13.86 -37.99 4.50
C PRO A 1142 14.55 -38.59 5.74
N ALA A 1143 14.18 -38.20 6.95
CA ALA A 1143 14.84 -38.67 8.17
C ALA A 1143 14.56 -40.15 8.45
N ALA A 1144 13.43 -40.70 8.00
CA ALA A 1144 13.11 -42.11 8.19
C ALA A 1144 12.32 -42.68 7.02
N ASN A 1145 12.28 -44.01 6.93
CA ASN A 1145 11.43 -44.71 5.97
C ASN A 1145 10.00 -44.77 6.53
N TRP A 1146 9.19 -43.78 6.18
CA TRP A 1146 7.79 -43.70 6.57
C TRP A 1146 6.93 -44.65 5.73
N HIS A 1147 5.91 -45.25 6.36
CA HIS A 1147 4.97 -46.10 5.64
C HIS A 1147 4.09 -45.29 4.67
N SER A 1148 3.69 -45.89 3.54
CA SER A 1148 2.79 -45.23 2.58
C SER A 1148 1.50 -44.76 3.25
N GLY A 1149 1.15 -43.49 3.02
CA GLY A 1149 -0.03 -42.83 3.60
C GLY A 1149 0.18 -42.16 4.97
N VAL A 1150 1.36 -42.27 5.60
CA VAL A 1150 1.71 -41.55 6.82
C VAL A 1150 2.22 -40.15 6.48
N THR A 1151 1.76 -39.13 7.22
CA THR A 1151 2.15 -37.72 7.01
C THR A 1151 3.01 -37.25 8.18
N PRO A 1152 4.36 -37.32 8.08
CA PRO A 1152 5.25 -36.71 9.06
C PRO A 1152 5.41 -35.19 8.81
N SER A 1153 5.44 -34.41 9.88
CA SER A 1153 5.69 -32.96 9.86
C SER A 1153 6.68 -32.56 10.95
N GLY A 1154 7.44 -31.49 10.69
CA GLY A 1154 8.39 -30.93 11.64
C GLY A 1154 7.81 -29.70 12.34
N VAL A 1155 7.69 -29.75 13.67
CA VAL A 1155 7.11 -28.68 14.48
C VAL A 1155 8.10 -27.53 14.68
N ARG A 1156 7.68 -26.32 14.36
CA ARG A 1156 8.45 -25.08 14.56
C ARG A 1156 7.71 -24.15 15.53
N THR A 1157 7.97 -24.30 16.83
CA THR A 1157 7.27 -23.58 17.92
C THR A 1157 7.11 -22.08 17.67
N HIS A 1158 8.13 -21.41 17.15
CA HIS A 1158 8.14 -19.95 16.93
C HIS A 1158 7.06 -19.43 15.97
N TYR A 1159 6.39 -20.30 15.20
CA TYR A 1159 5.31 -19.95 14.28
C TYR A 1159 3.92 -20.00 14.88
N TYR A 1160 3.77 -20.27 16.19
CA TYR A 1160 2.45 -20.28 16.83
C TYR A 1160 1.71 -18.93 16.69
N THR A 1161 2.44 -17.81 16.56
CA THR A 1161 1.89 -16.47 16.35
C THR A 1161 1.25 -16.27 14.97
N ASN A 1162 1.47 -17.17 14.01
CA ASN A 1162 0.77 -17.11 12.72
C ASN A 1162 -0.73 -17.40 12.87
N ASN A 1163 -1.14 -17.99 14.00
CA ASN A 1163 -2.54 -18.10 14.37
C ASN A 1163 -2.91 -16.90 15.25
N ALA A 1164 -3.70 -15.96 14.73
CA ALA A 1164 -4.09 -14.73 15.43
C ALA A 1164 -4.69 -15.00 16.82
N PHE A 1165 -5.51 -16.06 16.96
CA PHE A 1165 -6.07 -16.45 18.25
C PHE A 1165 -4.99 -16.87 19.25
N LEU A 1166 -4.00 -17.67 18.82
CA LEU A 1166 -2.90 -18.08 19.69
C LEU A 1166 -1.93 -16.93 19.97
N ALA A 1167 -1.67 -16.06 18.99
CA ALA A 1167 -0.82 -14.88 19.14
C ALA A 1167 -1.37 -13.93 20.22
N GLU A 1168 -2.68 -13.74 20.24
CA GLU A 1168 -3.34 -12.84 21.18
C GLU A 1168 -3.57 -13.49 22.55
N LYS A 1169 -4.02 -14.75 22.59
CA LYS A 1169 -4.58 -15.37 23.80
C LYS A 1169 -3.71 -16.42 24.47
N LEU A 1170 -2.80 -17.08 23.77
CA LEU A 1170 -2.16 -18.30 24.30
C LEU A 1170 -1.35 -18.03 25.56
N GLN A 1171 -0.53 -16.97 25.55
CA GLN A 1171 0.35 -16.64 26.66
C GLN A 1171 -0.31 -15.71 27.69
N SER A 1172 -1.01 -14.68 27.21
CA SER A 1172 -1.64 -13.65 28.04
C SER A 1172 -2.85 -14.15 28.83
N GLU A 1173 -3.62 -15.09 28.28
CA GLU A 1173 -4.92 -15.52 28.82
C GLU A 1173 -4.98 -17.03 29.13
N ILE A 1174 -4.70 -17.88 28.14
CA ILE A 1174 -4.90 -19.34 28.25
C ILE A 1174 -3.91 -19.93 29.24
N MET A 1175 -2.61 -19.66 29.05
CA MET A 1175 -1.52 -20.20 29.88
C MET A 1175 -1.69 -19.92 31.38
N PRO A 1176 -1.92 -18.67 31.84
CA PRO A 1176 -2.17 -18.43 33.26
C PRO A 1176 -3.47 -19.11 33.75
N ALA A 1177 -4.54 -19.09 32.93
CA ALA A 1177 -5.82 -19.67 33.32
C ALA A 1177 -5.80 -21.20 33.45
N VAL A 1178 -5.01 -21.92 32.64
CA VAL A 1178 -4.89 -23.39 32.76
C VAL A 1178 -4.07 -23.79 33.99
N ILE A 1179 -3.12 -22.96 34.42
CA ILE A 1179 -2.38 -23.16 35.68
C ILE A 1179 -3.32 -22.89 36.86
N GLU A 1180 -4.04 -21.76 36.85
CA GLU A 1180 -4.96 -21.37 37.91
C GLU A 1180 -6.06 -22.42 38.14
N LYS A 1181 -6.63 -22.95 37.05
CA LYS A 1181 -7.63 -24.02 37.07
C LYS A 1181 -7.05 -25.41 37.37
N ARG A 1182 -5.73 -25.52 37.59
CA ARG A 1182 -4.99 -26.79 37.80
C ARG A 1182 -5.23 -27.81 36.69
N ILE A 1183 -5.43 -27.33 35.47
CA ILE A 1183 -5.54 -28.16 34.26
C ILE A 1183 -4.16 -28.68 33.88
N ILE A 1184 -3.14 -27.83 34.02
CA ILE A 1184 -1.74 -28.21 33.92
C ILE A 1184 -1.02 -27.96 35.23
N GLU A 1185 -0.03 -28.79 35.53
CA GLU A 1185 0.91 -28.60 36.62
C GLU A 1185 2.26 -28.11 36.06
N PRO A 1186 2.83 -26.98 36.56
CA PRO A 1186 4.19 -26.56 36.21
C PRO A 1186 5.20 -27.68 36.45
N ASN A 1187 6.22 -27.82 35.60
CA ASN A 1187 7.20 -28.89 35.76
C ASN A 1187 8.02 -28.72 37.05
N GLU A 1188 8.44 -29.83 37.64
CA GLU A 1188 9.48 -29.81 38.69
C GLU A 1188 10.76 -29.19 38.12
N TYR A 1189 11.50 -28.48 38.97
CA TYR A 1189 12.76 -27.86 38.57
C TYR A 1189 13.91 -28.20 39.52
N LEU A 1190 15.12 -28.04 39.00
CA LEU A 1190 16.37 -27.99 39.73
C LEU A 1190 16.89 -26.56 39.64
N LEU A 1191 17.20 -25.97 40.80
CA LEU A 1191 17.82 -24.65 40.88
C LEU A 1191 19.29 -24.75 40.49
N VAL A 1192 19.74 -23.94 39.53
CA VAL A 1192 21.16 -23.85 39.16
C VAL A 1192 21.77 -22.61 39.82
N GLU A 1193 22.66 -22.85 40.78
CA GLU A 1193 23.33 -21.82 41.57
C GLU A 1193 24.74 -21.51 41.04
N GLY A 1194 25.17 -20.26 41.24
CA GLY A 1194 26.48 -19.74 40.83
C GLY A 1194 26.61 -18.28 41.22
N ASN A 1195 27.84 -17.78 41.32
CA ASN A 1195 28.15 -16.42 41.78
C ASN A 1195 27.88 -15.37 40.71
N THR A 1196 27.81 -15.77 39.43
CA THR A 1196 27.55 -14.88 38.31
C THR A 1196 26.50 -15.46 37.38
N LEU A 1197 25.86 -14.59 36.59
CA LEU A 1197 24.93 -14.98 35.52
C LEU A 1197 25.56 -16.02 34.57
N LEU A 1198 26.80 -15.75 34.14
CA LEU A 1198 27.55 -16.61 33.23
C LEU A 1198 27.79 -18.00 33.84
N GLU A 1199 28.22 -18.07 35.10
CA GLU A 1199 28.47 -19.34 35.79
C GLU A 1199 27.19 -20.19 35.87
N ARG A 1200 26.04 -19.56 36.16
CA ARG A 1200 24.73 -20.24 36.20
C ARG A 1200 24.34 -20.77 34.82
N ALA A 1201 24.47 -19.95 33.78
CA ALA A 1201 24.18 -20.35 32.41
C ALA A 1201 25.09 -21.50 31.92
N GLU A 1202 26.39 -21.44 32.19
CA GLU A 1202 27.35 -22.48 31.81
C GLU A 1202 27.08 -23.80 32.53
N LYS A 1203 26.78 -23.76 33.83
CA LYS A 1203 26.37 -24.95 34.60
C LYS A 1203 25.08 -25.55 34.05
N ALA A 1204 24.09 -24.71 33.73
CA ALA A 1204 22.83 -25.19 33.15
C ALA A 1204 23.06 -25.89 31.80
N LEU A 1205 23.84 -25.29 30.90
CA LEU A 1205 24.23 -25.91 29.63
C LEU A 1205 25.04 -27.19 29.82
N GLY A 1206 25.95 -27.23 30.80
CA GLY A 1206 26.72 -28.45 31.14
C GLY A 1206 25.84 -29.60 31.62
N LEU A 1207 24.82 -29.31 32.43
CA LEU A 1207 23.83 -30.31 32.88
C LEU A 1207 22.96 -30.82 31.72
N LEU A 1208 22.61 -29.96 30.76
CA LEU A 1208 21.91 -30.37 29.54
C LEU A 1208 22.79 -31.27 28.65
N ARG A 1209 24.06 -30.91 28.44
CA ARG A 1209 25.04 -31.70 27.65
C ARG A 1209 25.19 -33.12 28.17
N THR A 1210 25.34 -33.25 29.48
CA THR A 1210 25.56 -34.54 30.15
C THR A 1210 24.28 -35.34 30.33
N ARG A 1211 23.11 -34.80 29.94
CA ARG A 1211 21.78 -35.36 30.22
C ARG A 1211 21.60 -35.70 31.70
N GLY A 1212 22.22 -34.90 32.59
CA GLY A 1212 22.26 -35.13 34.03
C GLY A 1212 20.93 -34.87 34.74
N VAL A 1213 19.92 -34.36 34.03
CA VAL A 1213 18.59 -34.04 34.56
C VAL A 1213 17.51 -34.70 33.70
N SER A 1214 16.59 -35.41 34.36
CA SER A 1214 15.48 -36.12 33.70
C SER A 1214 14.17 -35.81 34.41
N GLY A 1215 13.15 -35.40 33.65
CA GLY A 1215 11.81 -35.06 34.17
C GLY A 1215 11.72 -33.74 34.94
N LYS A 1216 12.82 -32.98 35.03
CA LYS A 1216 12.91 -31.67 35.68
C LYS A 1216 13.48 -30.61 34.73
N ARG A 1217 13.12 -29.35 34.98
CA ARG A 1217 13.60 -28.16 34.28
C ARG A 1217 14.75 -27.50 35.05
N LEU A 1218 15.64 -26.80 34.36
CA LEU A 1218 16.77 -26.08 34.97
C LEU A 1218 16.40 -24.61 35.11
N VAL A 1219 16.12 -24.17 36.33
CA VAL A 1219 15.71 -22.78 36.62
C VAL A 1219 16.86 -22.07 37.32
N TRP A 1220 17.12 -20.82 36.94
CA TRP A 1220 18.23 -20.06 37.52
C TRP A 1220 17.95 -18.56 37.50
N ARG A 1221 18.62 -17.88 38.42
CA ARG A 1221 18.41 -16.45 38.68
C ARG A 1221 19.16 -15.59 37.68
N VAL A 1222 18.48 -14.59 37.13
CA VAL A 1222 19.04 -13.65 36.17
C VAL A 1222 19.55 -12.40 36.89
N ASP A 1223 18.68 -11.72 37.64
CA ASP A 1223 19.02 -10.49 38.37
C ASP A 1223 19.08 -10.71 39.90
N GLU A 1224 19.96 -9.98 40.60
CA GLU A 1224 20.21 -10.13 42.04
C GLU A 1224 19.62 -9.01 42.91
N SER A 1225 18.97 -8.01 42.31
CA SER A 1225 18.50 -6.80 42.98
C SER A 1225 17.19 -6.97 43.77
N ALA A 1226 16.46 -8.08 43.58
CA ALA A 1226 15.23 -8.38 44.31
C ALA A 1226 15.49 -9.36 45.47
N GLU A 1227 14.99 -9.03 46.67
CA GLU A 1227 14.92 -9.99 47.79
C GLU A 1227 13.92 -11.11 47.46
N ASP A 1228 14.28 -12.36 47.77
CA ASP A 1228 13.40 -13.51 47.57
C ASP A 1228 12.17 -13.41 48.49
N ASP A 1229 10.98 -13.11 47.95
CA ASP A 1229 9.69 -13.29 48.62
C ASP A 1229 9.30 -14.79 48.69
N ASP A 1230 10.14 -15.64 49.30
CA ASP A 1230 9.72 -17.00 49.72
C ASP A 1230 9.16 -16.99 51.14
#